data_AF-A0AAD4J0Q7-F1
#
_entry.id   AF-A0AAD4J0Q7-F1
#
_cell.length_a   1.000
_cell.length_b   1.000
_cell.length_c   1.000
_cell.angle_alpha   90.00
_cell.angle_beta   90.00
_cell.angle_gamma   90.00
#
_symmetry.space_group_name_H-M   'P 1'
#
loop_
_entity.id
_entity.type
_entity.pdbx_description
1 polymer ?
#
loop_
_entity_poly.entity_id
_entity_poly.type
_entity_poly.pdbx_seq_one_letter_code
_entity_poly.pdbx_strand_id
1 'polypeptide(L)'
;MRSNGSASSTKLMRSSRSLDRKKLRRNSSLVMKSEALDVHRSLSKGLAKSESKPRCRRYAVKKIPPFTAAAQCCNVGGDDMVAKKGGRGEDTEEELTRVPLQAIVLADSFATLFRPITLERPKVLLPLVNAPMIEYTLAWLESAGVEEVFVFCCAHSKQVTDYLQNFDWLNHPKFLVTTIESYNASCAGDALRVIYERNVIHGDFILVTGDTVSNMPLNHALKEHKERRKNDRNAVMTMVIKQSKPSPITHQSRLGTEELFMAIDPETKELLYYEDKADASKGTVSLDKTMLFDRSCISLHNDKQDCFIDICSPEVLSLFTDNFDYQHLRRHFVKGLLVDDIMGYKIFTHEIHSSYAARVDNYRSYDTVSKDILQRWTYPLVPDVPFLKNSLTKLERQGTYRASDIGLSRSAKIGPFTVIGSGTTVGNHSEVSNSVIGEGCIIGSNVSIDGCYIWNKVTIEDGCKLKHAIVCDGVTMKSGAVLESGVVLSFKVVIGQNFVVPAYSKVSLQQQPVKQDSDEELEYADNSSGNVEIASLPNTAEMLEEESRTEVADSQIQAASEVDGVGFIWSVGEKGHEEEWRHSVAPIPAYRLIEIIKTATEELEISNADSNILPPSGELEHDSVNDSDEDARDDSAHFEKEVEATFLRAVNENVKEDHVILEVNSLRLSCNLASTDCAGALFYAMMKLALDTPHGSPGELLKNVAGVIGKWKKVLKYYLPSLDEEIEVILKFEEMCLESTKEYSTLFATILHVLYEKDILQEDAILNWAAEKEEADESDKVFLKQAEKFIQWLNEASEEEEEEEEEEEEEE
;
A
#
# COMPACT_ATOMS: atom_id res chain seq x y z
N MET A 1 34.59 -64.09 -35.43
CA MET A 1 35.88 -63.36 -35.38
C MET A 1 35.62 -62.02 -34.71
N ARG A 2 36.22 -61.59 -33.61
CA ARG A 2 37.20 -62.15 -32.64
C ARG A 2 36.69 -61.76 -31.23
N SER A 3 36.27 -62.71 -30.37
CA SER A 3 36.95 -63.13 -29.11
C SER A 3 37.29 -62.01 -28.10
N ASN A 4 37.08 -62.05 -26.76
CA ASN A 4 36.47 -62.94 -25.73
C ASN A 4 36.20 -62.04 -24.47
N GLY A 5 35.54 -62.40 -23.36
CA GLY A 5 34.82 -63.63 -22.95
C GLY A 5 35.03 -63.96 -21.45
N SER A 6 33.95 -64.22 -20.68
CA SER A 6 33.88 -64.59 -19.22
C SER A 6 34.40 -63.56 -18.19
N ALA A 7 33.74 -63.17 -17.08
CA ALA A 7 32.80 -63.77 -16.11
C ALA A 7 33.44 -64.29 -14.79
N SER A 8 32.72 -64.06 -13.68
CA SER A 8 32.81 -64.71 -12.36
C SER A 8 33.89 -64.33 -11.32
N SER A 9 33.46 -63.55 -10.32
CA SER A 9 33.48 -63.85 -8.86
C SER A 9 34.61 -64.70 -8.26
N THR A 10 35.29 -64.18 -7.22
CA THR A 10 35.58 -64.97 -6.00
C THR A 10 35.81 -64.11 -4.75
N LYS A 11 35.60 -64.76 -3.60
CA LYS A 11 35.55 -64.26 -2.21
C LYS A 11 36.84 -64.69 -1.49
N LEU A 12 37.37 -63.94 -0.50
CA LEU A 12 37.86 -64.43 0.83
C LEU A 12 38.97 -63.61 1.54
N MET A 13 38.81 -63.55 2.88
CA MET A 13 39.79 -63.58 3.97
C MET A 13 40.70 -62.38 4.38
N ARG A 14 40.27 -61.78 5.50
CA ARG A 14 40.90 -61.88 6.85
C ARG A 14 42.44 -61.70 7.01
N SER A 15 42.75 -60.58 7.67
CA SER A 15 43.42 -60.50 9.00
C SER A 15 44.94 -60.48 9.17
N SER A 16 45.33 -59.53 10.05
CA SER A 16 46.35 -59.62 11.10
C SER A 16 47.83 -59.21 10.86
N ARG A 17 48.14 -58.06 11.47
CA ARG A 17 49.28 -57.76 12.38
C ARG A 17 50.73 -57.78 11.88
N SER A 18 51.31 -56.56 11.89
CA SER A 18 52.61 -56.22 12.52
C SER A 18 53.89 -56.71 11.78
N LEU A 19 55.09 -56.16 11.96
CA LEU A 19 55.60 -55.06 12.79
C LEU A 19 57.01 -54.72 12.22
N ASP A 20 57.43 -53.46 12.08
CA ASP A 20 58.83 -53.12 12.39
C ASP A 20 59.06 -51.63 12.72
N ARG A 21 60.23 -51.36 13.32
CA ARG A 21 60.62 -50.17 14.07
C ARG A 21 61.48 -49.20 13.25
N LYS A 22 61.45 -47.90 13.61
CA LYS A 22 62.62 -47.20 14.22
C LYS A 22 62.39 -45.73 14.62
N LYS A 23 62.65 -45.47 15.91
CA LYS A 23 63.39 -44.34 16.52
C LYS A 23 63.04 -42.86 16.21
N LEU A 24 62.42 -42.24 17.24
CA LEU A 24 63.02 -41.20 18.11
C LEU A 24 63.21 -39.75 17.60
N ARG A 25 62.37 -38.81 18.11
CA ARG A 25 62.83 -37.69 18.98
C ARG A 25 61.66 -36.89 19.64
N ARG A 26 61.52 -37.06 20.97
CA ARG A 26 61.00 -36.16 22.03
C ARG A 26 59.74 -35.29 21.79
N ASN A 27 58.60 -35.75 22.34
CA ASN A 27 57.86 -35.21 23.51
C ASN A 27 58.21 -33.79 24.01
N SER A 28 57.30 -32.95 24.54
CA SER A 28 55.91 -33.11 25.07
C SER A 28 55.28 -31.68 25.26
N SER A 29 53.99 -31.43 25.54
CA SER A 29 52.97 -32.17 26.33
C SER A 29 51.50 -31.80 26.01
N LEU A 30 50.62 -32.78 26.27
CA LEU A 30 49.15 -32.83 26.52
C LEU A 30 48.29 -31.53 26.54
N VAL A 31 47.02 -31.47 26.07
CA VAL A 31 45.87 -32.41 25.85
C VAL A 31 44.87 -32.55 27.03
N MET A 32 43.58 -32.26 26.76
CA MET A 32 42.34 -32.49 27.58
C MET A 32 42.25 -31.66 28.90
N LYS A 33 41.08 -31.35 29.51
CA LYS A 33 39.66 -31.69 29.25
C LYS A 33 38.73 -30.62 29.89
N SER A 34 37.42 -30.76 29.69
CA SER A 34 36.33 -30.06 30.39
C SER A 34 36.31 -30.28 31.91
N GLU A 35 35.84 -29.30 32.70
CA GLU A 35 34.66 -29.38 33.60
C GLU A 35 34.46 -28.12 34.47
N ALA A 36 33.36 -28.07 35.24
CA ALA A 36 32.69 -26.86 35.73
C ALA A 36 32.95 -26.48 37.21
N LEU A 37 32.29 -25.39 37.63
CA LEU A 37 31.81 -25.01 38.98
C LEU A 37 32.71 -24.21 39.96
N ASP A 38 32.14 -23.04 40.31
CA ASP A 38 32.16 -22.24 41.54
C ASP A 38 33.02 -22.65 42.76
N VAL A 39 33.74 -21.66 43.32
CA VAL A 39 33.76 -21.37 44.77
C VAL A 39 33.82 -19.85 45.06
N HIS A 40 33.00 -19.42 46.01
CA HIS A 40 32.78 -18.04 46.49
C HIS A 40 33.86 -17.45 47.44
N ARG A 41 33.91 -16.11 47.53
CA ARG A 41 34.35 -15.26 48.69
C ARG A 41 35.82 -15.40 49.17
N SER A 42 36.59 -14.32 49.28
CA SER A 42 36.45 -13.22 50.27
C SER A 42 37.66 -12.25 50.11
N LEU A 43 37.77 -11.04 50.68
CA LEU A 43 37.00 -10.31 51.71
C LEU A 43 37.20 -8.79 51.50
N SER A 44 36.28 -7.98 52.02
CA SER A 44 36.18 -6.52 51.87
C SER A 44 37.11 -5.68 52.79
N LYS A 45 37.43 -4.44 52.38
CA LYS A 45 37.41 -3.22 53.25
C LYS A 45 37.66 -1.92 52.46
N GLY A 46 36.86 -0.88 52.73
CA GLY A 46 37.19 0.53 52.39
C GLY A 46 36.12 1.33 51.62
N LEU A 47 35.16 1.93 52.33
CA LEU A 47 34.33 3.02 51.78
C LEU A 47 35.12 4.35 51.79
N ALA A 48 35.01 5.16 50.72
CA ALA A 48 34.81 6.62 50.82
C ALA A 48 34.47 7.28 49.47
N LYS A 49 33.56 8.26 49.52
CA LYS A 49 33.03 9.11 48.43
C LYS A 49 34.11 9.83 47.59
N SER A 50 33.89 9.94 46.28
CA SER A 50 34.04 11.22 45.55
C SER A 50 33.36 11.16 44.16
N GLU A 51 32.86 12.31 43.70
CA GLU A 51 32.10 12.45 42.45
C GLU A 51 33.01 12.37 41.21
N SER A 52 32.60 11.62 40.18
CA SER A 52 33.35 11.52 38.92
C SER A 52 32.69 12.27 37.77
N LYS A 53 33.27 13.42 37.40
CA LYS A 53 33.01 14.09 36.11
C LYS A 53 33.50 13.21 34.95
N PRO A 54 32.74 13.01 33.86
CA PRO A 54 33.27 12.42 32.64
C PRO A 54 34.24 13.41 31.98
N ARG A 55 35.49 12.99 31.75
CA ARG A 55 36.48 13.78 30.99
C ARG A 55 36.12 13.77 29.50
N CYS A 56 35.82 14.94 28.94
CA CYS A 56 35.74 15.12 27.49
C CYS A 56 37.07 14.73 26.83
N ARG A 57 37.03 13.81 25.85
CA ARG A 57 38.16 13.60 24.92
C ARG A 57 38.24 14.82 24.00
N ARG A 58 39.38 15.52 24.02
CA ARG A 58 39.66 16.63 23.11
C ARG A 58 39.91 16.09 21.70
N TYR A 59 39.04 16.39 20.74
CA TYR A 59 39.44 16.40 19.35
C TYR A 59 40.11 17.75 19.04
N ALA A 60 41.30 17.69 18.45
CA ALA A 60 42.09 18.88 18.16
C ALA A 60 41.55 19.57 16.90
N VAL A 61 41.19 20.85 17.02
CA VAL A 61 40.80 21.69 15.89
C VAL A 61 42.04 21.95 15.01
N LYS A 62 42.17 21.21 13.91
CA LYS A 62 43.04 21.63 12.80
C LYS A 62 42.35 22.79 12.08
N LYS A 63 42.96 23.97 12.12
CA LYS A 63 42.56 25.09 11.26
C LYS A 63 42.79 24.71 9.80
N ILE A 64 41.72 24.69 9.01
CA ILE A 64 41.76 24.73 7.55
C ILE A 64 41.49 26.20 7.16
N PRO A 65 42.26 26.80 6.23
CA PRO A 65 42.04 28.20 5.83
C PRO A 65 40.71 28.34 5.04
N PRO A 66 40.14 29.56 4.96
CA PRO A 66 38.88 29.77 4.26
C PRO A 66 39.04 29.54 2.75
N PHE A 67 38.10 28.79 2.17
CA PHE A 67 37.97 28.68 0.72
C PHE A 67 37.56 30.05 0.14
N THR A 68 38.48 30.67 -0.59
CA THR A 68 38.15 31.76 -1.51
C THR A 68 37.63 31.16 -2.80
N ALA A 69 36.52 31.68 -3.30
CA ALA A 69 35.98 31.28 -4.59
C ALA A 69 36.96 31.70 -5.70
N ALA A 70 37.50 30.73 -6.41
CA ALA A 70 38.22 30.92 -7.66
C ALA A 70 37.87 29.75 -8.60
N ALA A 71 37.07 30.04 -9.63
CA ALA A 71 36.89 29.11 -10.72
C ALA A 71 38.23 28.99 -11.46
N GLN A 72 38.85 27.81 -11.42
CA GLN A 72 40.10 27.56 -12.13
C GLN A 72 40.05 26.18 -12.78
N CYS A 73 39.95 26.18 -14.11
CA CYS A 73 40.09 24.97 -14.92
C CYS A 73 41.47 24.36 -14.68
N CYS A 74 41.51 23.12 -14.21
CA CYS A 74 42.74 22.33 -14.14
C CYS A 74 42.79 21.35 -15.31
N ASN A 75 43.34 21.82 -16.43
CA ASN A 75 43.99 20.93 -17.39
C ASN A 75 45.10 20.16 -16.66
N VAL A 76 45.02 18.83 -16.63
CA VAL A 76 46.13 17.98 -16.19
C VAL A 76 47.00 17.70 -17.40
N GLY A 77 47.92 18.64 -17.69
CA GLY A 77 49.05 18.39 -18.59
C GLY A 77 50.21 17.80 -17.79
N GLY A 78 50.65 16.59 -18.17
CA GLY A 78 51.91 16.03 -17.71
C GLY A 78 52.94 16.08 -18.84
N ASP A 79 54.10 16.66 -18.57
CA ASP A 79 55.27 16.55 -19.46
C ASP A 79 56.06 15.29 -19.11
N ASP A 80 56.22 14.38 -20.08
CA ASP A 80 57.55 14.04 -20.59
C ASP A 80 57.48 13.30 -21.94
N MET A 81 58.49 13.51 -22.78
CA MET A 81 58.43 13.29 -24.24
C MET A 81 58.67 11.83 -24.68
N VAL A 82 58.05 11.40 -25.80
CA VAL A 82 58.73 11.10 -27.10
C VAL A 82 57.78 10.44 -28.13
N ALA A 83 57.53 11.18 -29.22
CA ALA A 83 57.22 10.78 -30.60
C ALA A 83 56.32 9.55 -30.94
N LYS A 84 55.15 9.83 -31.54
CA LYS A 84 54.80 9.31 -32.88
C LYS A 84 53.72 10.12 -33.61
N LYS A 85 53.80 10.04 -34.94
CA LYS A 85 53.05 10.78 -35.98
C LYS A 85 51.52 10.76 -35.81
N GLY A 86 50.90 11.88 -36.16
CA GLY A 86 49.46 12.10 -36.08
C GLY A 86 48.57 11.22 -36.97
N GLY A 87 47.35 11.03 -36.48
CA GLY A 87 46.11 10.86 -37.23
C GLY A 87 45.23 12.09 -37.00
N ARG A 88 44.35 12.41 -37.95
CA ARG A 88 43.49 13.61 -37.92
C ARG A 88 42.05 13.19 -38.22
N GLY A 89 41.16 13.42 -37.26
CA GLY A 89 39.71 13.31 -37.42
C GLY A 89 39.11 12.07 -36.77
N GLU A 90 38.42 12.26 -35.66
CA GLU A 90 37.30 11.44 -35.15
C GLU A 90 36.50 12.16 -34.03
N ASP A 91 37.07 13.18 -33.37
CA ASP A 91 36.44 13.95 -32.27
C ASP A 91 35.34 14.97 -32.67
N THR A 92 34.53 14.75 -33.72
CA THR A 92 33.53 15.76 -34.19
C THR A 92 32.11 15.26 -34.44
N GLU A 93 31.79 13.99 -34.21
CA GLU A 93 30.40 13.49 -34.36
C GLU A 93 29.67 13.27 -33.02
N GLU A 94 30.36 12.85 -31.95
CA GLU A 94 29.71 12.58 -30.65
C GLU A 94 29.17 13.83 -29.93
N GLU A 95 29.76 15.01 -30.15
CA GLU A 95 29.36 16.26 -29.47
C GLU A 95 28.07 16.87 -30.07
N LEU A 96 27.66 16.46 -31.28
CA LEU A 96 26.44 16.90 -31.96
C LEU A 96 25.17 16.15 -31.50
N THR A 97 25.31 15.05 -30.77
CA THR A 97 24.20 14.19 -30.32
C THR A 97 24.12 14.05 -28.79
N ARG A 98 24.57 15.06 -28.04
CA ARG A 98 24.36 15.11 -26.59
C ARG A 98 22.88 15.38 -26.28
N VAL A 99 22.12 14.32 -26.03
CA VAL A 99 20.80 14.42 -25.40
C VAL A 99 20.99 15.02 -24.00
N PRO A 100 20.28 16.12 -23.62
CA PRO A 100 20.37 16.68 -22.28
C PRO A 100 19.90 15.66 -21.24
N LEU A 101 20.42 15.73 -20.02
CA LEU A 101 19.90 14.92 -18.93
C LEU A 101 18.58 15.55 -18.45
N GLN A 102 17.48 14.82 -18.67
CA GLN A 102 16.12 15.27 -18.36
C GLN A 102 15.62 14.64 -17.05
N ALA A 103 14.76 15.35 -16.31
CA ALA A 103 14.07 14.83 -15.14
C ALA A 103 12.57 15.18 -15.17
N ILE A 104 11.74 14.27 -14.67
CA ILE A 104 10.33 14.48 -14.34
C ILE A 104 10.22 14.60 -12.82
N VAL A 105 9.66 15.73 -12.35
CA VAL A 105 9.30 15.95 -10.95
C VAL A 105 7.79 15.90 -10.82
N LEU A 106 7.27 14.86 -10.17
CA LEU A 106 5.86 14.79 -9.79
C LEU A 106 5.62 15.73 -8.58
N ALA A 107 5.05 16.91 -8.82
CA ALA A 107 4.79 17.90 -7.79
C ALA A 107 3.46 17.69 -7.05
N ASP A 108 2.59 16.82 -7.55
CA ASP A 108 1.46 16.30 -6.80
C ASP A 108 1.81 14.92 -6.23
N SER A 109 1.43 14.68 -4.98
CA SER A 109 1.66 13.40 -4.31
C SER A 109 0.48 12.43 -4.42
N PHE A 110 -0.67 12.89 -4.94
CA PHE A 110 -1.90 12.09 -5.09
C PHE A 110 -2.30 11.33 -3.82
N ALA A 111 -2.07 11.95 -2.65
CA ALA A 111 -2.16 11.31 -1.34
C ALA A 111 -2.88 12.21 -0.33
N THR A 112 -3.78 11.61 0.45
CA THR A 112 -4.69 12.31 1.37
C THR A 112 -4.12 12.47 2.79
N LEU A 113 -3.00 11.82 3.11
CA LEU A 113 -2.37 11.78 4.45
C LEU A 113 -2.15 13.17 5.09
N PHE A 114 -1.74 14.17 4.28
CA PHE A 114 -1.52 15.55 4.72
C PHE A 114 -2.79 16.43 4.76
N ARG A 115 -3.99 15.86 4.56
CA ARG A 115 -5.24 16.58 4.88
C ARG A 115 -5.30 16.82 6.40
N PRO A 116 -5.77 18.00 6.87
CA PRO A 116 -6.44 19.06 6.09
C PRO A 116 -5.52 20.08 5.38
N ILE A 117 -4.21 20.07 5.64
CA ILE A 117 -3.26 21.10 5.14
C ILE A 117 -3.26 21.19 3.61
N THR A 118 -3.21 20.03 2.92
CA THR A 118 -3.09 19.99 1.46
C THR A 118 -4.29 20.53 0.69
N LEU A 119 -5.40 20.85 1.36
CA LEU A 119 -6.57 21.46 0.74
C LEU A 119 -6.33 22.92 0.34
N GLU A 120 -5.51 23.66 1.09
CA GLU A 120 -5.20 25.08 0.83
C GLU A 120 -3.88 25.29 0.06
N ARG A 121 -2.88 24.43 0.28
CA ARG A 121 -1.55 24.53 -0.37
C ARG A 121 -1.05 23.15 -0.79
N PRO A 122 -0.52 22.96 -2.01
CA PRO A 122 -0.01 21.67 -2.46
C PRO A 122 1.20 21.22 -1.62
N LYS A 123 1.34 19.90 -1.43
CA LYS A 123 2.31 19.27 -0.51
C LYS A 123 3.75 19.77 -0.71
N VAL A 124 4.18 19.93 -1.95
CA VAL A 124 5.56 20.31 -2.28
C VAL A 124 5.90 21.77 -1.97
N LEU A 125 4.88 22.61 -1.74
CA LEU A 125 5.04 23.99 -1.26
C LEU A 125 4.93 24.12 0.27
N LEU A 126 4.77 23.00 1.00
CA LEU A 126 4.83 23.03 2.46
C LEU A 126 6.29 23.24 2.91
N PRO A 127 6.55 24.11 3.90
CA PRO A 127 7.91 24.44 4.30
C PRO A 127 8.53 23.31 5.14
N LEU A 128 9.70 22.83 4.72
CA LEU A 128 10.56 21.89 5.42
C LEU A 128 11.80 22.66 5.93
N VAL A 129 11.92 22.83 7.25
CA VAL A 129 12.96 23.68 7.86
C VAL A 129 13.02 25.09 7.23
N ASN A 130 11.85 25.73 7.11
CA ASN A 130 11.61 27.05 6.53
C ASN A 130 11.83 27.22 5.01
N ALA A 131 12.08 26.15 4.27
CA ALA A 131 12.23 26.16 2.81
C ALA A 131 11.24 25.16 2.17
N PRO A 132 10.44 25.49 1.14
CA PRO A 132 9.54 24.53 0.50
C PRO A 132 10.22 23.24 0.02
N MET A 133 9.52 22.09 0.17
CA MET A 133 10.07 20.77 -0.17
C MET A 133 10.63 20.68 -1.59
N ILE A 134 9.94 21.29 -2.56
CA ILE A 134 10.35 21.29 -3.98
C ILE A 134 11.75 21.89 -4.19
N GLU A 135 12.18 22.83 -3.35
CA GLU A 135 13.49 23.47 -3.47
C GLU A 135 14.63 22.50 -3.14
N TYR A 136 14.43 21.61 -2.16
CA TYR A 136 15.41 20.56 -1.86
C TYR A 136 15.55 19.58 -3.01
N THR A 137 14.43 19.19 -3.64
CA THR A 137 14.45 18.30 -4.81
C THR A 137 15.15 18.98 -6.00
N LEU A 138 14.81 20.24 -6.31
CA LEU A 138 15.36 20.95 -7.47
C LEU A 138 16.84 21.34 -7.27
N ALA A 139 17.24 21.79 -6.07
CA ALA A 139 18.65 22.06 -5.76
C ALA A 139 19.50 20.77 -5.79
N TRP A 140 18.92 19.63 -5.41
CA TRP A 140 19.58 18.33 -5.60
C TRP A 140 19.75 17.99 -7.09
N LEU A 141 18.70 18.11 -7.91
CA LEU A 141 18.76 17.86 -9.36
C LEU A 141 19.77 18.77 -10.09
N GLU A 142 19.83 20.06 -9.73
CA GLU A 142 20.85 21.01 -10.20
C GLU A 142 22.26 20.51 -9.81
N SER A 143 22.47 20.12 -8.55
CA SER A 143 23.75 19.59 -8.06
C SER A 143 24.15 18.24 -8.69
N ALA A 144 23.16 17.46 -9.16
CA ALA A 144 23.34 16.19 -9.84
C ALA A 144 23.72 16.36 -11.33
N GLY A 145 23.60 17.57 -11.89
CA GLY A 145 23.94 17.87 -13.27
C GLY A 145 22.82 17.63 -14.28
N VAL A 146 21.55 17.67 -13.84
CA VAL A 146 20.39 17.68 -14.72
C VAL A 146 20.34 19.01 -15.50
N GLU A 147 19.92 18.97 -16.76
CA GLU A 147 19.86 20.15 -17.63
C GLU A 147 18.42 20.66 -17.84
N GLU A 148 17.45 19.73 -17.92
CA GLU A 148 16.02 20.05 -18.10
C GLU A 148 15.16 19.33 -17.06
N VAL A 149 14.23 20.05 -16.44
CA VAL A 149 13.30 19.51 -15.44
C VAL A 149 11.85 19.84 -15.82
N PHE A 150 11.02 18.80 -15.94
CA PHE A 150 9.60 18.90 -16.18
C PHE A 150 8.84 18.68 -14.87
N VAL A 151 8.25 19.74 -14.32
CA VAL A 151 7.48 19.70 -13.07
C VAL A 151 6.01 19.49 -13.40
N PHE A 152 5.47 18.32 -13.09
CA PHE A 152 4.07 18.00 -13.34
C PHE A 152 3.17 18.44 -12.18
N CYS A 153 2.12 19.23 -12.44
CA CYS A 153 1.20 19.75 -11.43
C CYS A 153 -0.27 19.52 -11.81
N CYS A 154 -1.05 18.97 -10.88
CA CYS A 154 -2.51 18.89 -10.98
C CYS A 154 -3.16 19.86 -9.96
N ALA A 155 -3.23 19.47 -8.68
CA ALA A 155 -3.84 20.30 -7.65
C ALA A 155 -3.06 21.61 -7.47
N HIS A 156 -3.78 22.72 -7.42
CA HIS A 156 -3.21 24.07 -7.22
C HIS A 156 -2.09 24.43 -8.22
N SER A 157 -2.14 23.96 -9.48
CA SER A 157 -1.09 24.18 -10.52
C SER A 157 -0.57 25.62 -10.60
N LYS A 158 -1.48 26.59 -10.45
CA LYS A 158 -1.19 28.02 -10.44
C LYS A 158 -0.27 28.43 -9.29
N GLN A 159 -0.51 27.95 -8.05
CA GLN A 159 0.36 28.25 -6.91
C GLN A 159 1.79 27.77 -7.15
N VAL A 160 1.96 26.57 -7.72
CA VAL A 160 3.30 26.00 -8.02
C VAL A 160 3.97 26.75 -9.18
N THR A 161 3.21 27.07 -10.23
CA THR A 161 3.72 27.83 -11.38
C THR A 161 4.11 29.25 -11.01
N ASP A 162 3.26 29.97 -10.27
CA ASP A 162 3.56 31.31 -9.75
C ASP A 162 4.78 31.27 -8.82
N TYR A 163 4.95 30.22 -8.01
CA TYR A 163 6.13 30.04 -7.17
C TYR A 163 7.41 29.91 -8.01
N LEU A 164 7.43 28.96 -8.95
CA LEU A 164 8.59 28.65 -9.79
C LEU A 164 8.95 29.79 -10.78
N GLN A 165 7.98 30.59 -11.22
CA GLN A 165 8.22 31.76 -12.07
C GLN A 165 8.83 32.95 -11.31
N ASN A 166 8.41 33.16 -10.06
CA ASN A 166 9.00 34.20 -9.20
C ASN A 166 10.29 33.74 -8.51
N PHE A 167 10.68 32.47 -8.67
CA PHE A 167 11.85 31.91 -8.03
C PHE A 167 13.13 32.29 -8.78
N ASP A 168 13.97 33.05 -8.07
CA ASP A 168 15.25 33.56 -8.53
C ASP A 168 16.31 32.42 -8.47
N TRP A 169 16.28 31.50 -9.44
CA TRP A 169 17.29 30.44 -9.63
C TRP A 169 18.71 31.03 -9.53
N LEU A 170 19.70 30.22 -9.17
CA LEU A 170 21.10 30.66 -9.02
C LEU A 170 21.81 30.94 -10.36
N ASN A 171 21.08 31.42 -11.37
CA ASN A 171 21.56 31.88 -12.69
C ASN A 171 22.56 30.92 -13.36
N HIS A 172 22.34 29.62 -13.22
CA HIS A 172 23.02 28.61 -14.01
C HIS A 172 22.37 28.55 -15.40
N PRO A 173 23.08 28.95 -16.49
CA PRO A 173 22.47 29.11 -17.83
C PRO A 173 22.19 27.78 -18.55
N LYS A 174 22.08 26.68 -17.80
CA LYS A 174 21.93 25.31 -18.28
C LYS A 174 20.90 24.49 -17.48
N PHE A 175 20.19 25.10 -16.54
CA PHE A 175 19.14 24.43 -15.76
C PHE A 175 17.79 25.06 -16.11
N LEU A 176 16.96 24.35 -16.87
CA LEU A 176 15.64 24.80 -17.31
C LEU A 176 14.55 24.05 -16.54
N VAL A 177 13.69 24.79 -15.85
CA VAL A 177 12.51 24.25 -15.16
C VAL A 177 11.25 24.63 -15.96
N THR A 178 10.51 23.64 -16.44
CA THR A 178 9.26 23.80 -17.20
C THR A 178 8.10 23.16 -16.45
N THR A 179 6.99 23.87 -16.25
CA THR A 179 5.79 23.29 -15.64
C THR A 179 4.87 22.65 -16.68
N ILE A 180 4.33 21.48 -16.33
CA ILE A 180 3.33 20.74 -17.11
C ILE A 180 2.06 20.68 -16.26
N GLU A 181 1.05 21.48 -16.60
CA GLU A 181 -0.25 21.42 -15.93
C GLU A 181 -1.24 20.51 -16.67
N SER A 182 -2.02 19.74 -15.89
CA SER A 182 -3.19 19.00 -16.34
C SER A 182 -4.16 18.84 -15.18
N TYR A 183 -5.44 19.13 -15.39
CA TYR A 183 -6.48 19.00 -14.37
C TYR A 183 -7.15 17.61 -14.35
N ASN A 184 -6.88 16.78 -15.35
CA ASN A 184 -7.54 15.48 -15.52
C ASN A 184 -6.76 14.31 -14.90
N ALA A 185 -5.53 14.53 -14.42
CA ALA A 185 -4.71 13.49 -13.83
C ALA A 185 -5.04 13.32 -12.34
N SER A 186 -5.66 12.20 -11.97
CA SER A 186 -5.91 11.82 -10.57
C SER A 186 -4.78 10.98 -9.97
N CYS A 187 -3.95 10.35 -10.79
CA CYS A 187 -2.85 9.50 -10.33
C CYS A 187 -1.50 9.79 -11.03
N ALA A 188 -0.45 9.13 -10.54
CA ALA A 188 0.90 9.24 -11.12
C ALA A 188 0.99 8.61 -12.52
N GLY A 189 0.22 7.55 -12.79
CA GLY A 189 0.14 6.96 -14.12
C GLY A 189 -0.38 7.94 -15.18
N ASP A 190 -1.48 8.64 -14.90
CA ASP A 190 -2.04 9.65 -15.80
C ASP A 190 -1.08 10.82 -16.02
N ALA A 191 -0.33 11.22 -14.99
CA ALA A 191 0.72 12.23 -15.13
C ALA A 191 1.77 11.79 -16.16
N LEU A 192 2.22 10.54 -16.11
CA LEU A 192 3.20 9.99 -17.07
C LEU A 192 2.61 9.84 -18.48
N ARG A 193 1.34 9.44 -18.62
CA ARG A 193 0.63 9.42 -19.92
C ARG A 193 0.59 10.80 -20.57
N VAL A 194 0.18 11.83 -19.83
CA VAL A 194 0.14 13.22 -20.33
C VAL A 194 1.52 13.76 -20.70
N ILE A 195 2.58 13.31 -20.01
CA ILE A 195 3.97 13.66 -20.38
C ILE A 195 4.40 12.94 -21.67
N TYR A 196 4.00 11.68 -21.85
CA TYR A 196 4.25 10.91 -23.07
C TYR A 196 3.55 11.52 -24.29
N GLU A 197 2.27 11.89 -24.17
CA GLU A 197 1.50 12.57 -25.22
C GLU A 197 2.15 13.88 -25.69
N ARG A 198 2.81 14.62 -24.78
CA ARG A 198 3.53 15.86 -25.11
C ARG A 198 4.89 15.61 -25.76
N ASN A 199 5.39 14.37 -25.76
CA ASN A 199 6.65 13.95 -26.37
C ASN A 199 7.85 14.83 -26.00
N VAL A 200 7.97 15.20 -24.72
CA VAL A 200 9.04 16.08 -24.20
C VAL A 200 10.30 15.34 -23.75
N ILE A 201 10.20 14.03 -23.56
CA ILE A 201 11.30 13.16 -23.11
C ILE A 201 11.94 12.47 -24.32
N HIS A 202 13.27 12.50 -24.42
CA HIS A 202 14.01 12.04 -25.59
C HIS A 202 15.07 10.96 -25.30
N GLY A 203 15.27 10.60 -24.02
CA GLY A 203 16.24 9.59 -23.61
C GLY A 203 16.05 9.18 -22.16
N ASP A 204 17.01 8.46 -21.59
CA ASP A 204 16.96 8.05 -20.18
C ASP A 204 16.81 9.28 -19.26
N PHE A 205 15.77 9.26 -18.42
CA PHE A 205 15.34 10.38 -17.58
C PHE A 205 15.28 9.98 -16.11
N ILE A 206 15.25 10.97 -15.23
CA ILE A 206 15.09 10.76 -13.79
C ILE A 206 13.63 10.97 -13.44
N LEU A 207 13.01 10.03 -12.74
CA LEU A 207 11.67 10.18 -12.17
C LEU A 207 11.79 10.34 -10.66
N VAL A 208 11.28 11.45 -10.14
CA VAL A 208 11.31 11.77 -8.70
C VAL A 208 10.06 12.52 -8.29
N THR A 209 9.68 12.41 -7.02
CA THR A 209 8.60 13.21 -6.43
C THR A 209 9.14 14.49 -5.81
N GLY A 210 8.39 15.59 -5.87
CA GLY A 210 8.79 16.90 -5.33
C GLY A 210 8.79 17.01 -3.79
N ASP A 211 8.61 15.88 -3.09
CA ASP A 211 8.67 15.70 -1.64
C ASP A 211 9.91 14.92 -1.18
N THR A 212 10.93 14.80 -2.04
CA THR A 212 12.16 14.02 -1.82
C THR A 212 13.38 14.91 -1.54
N VAL A 213 14.16 14.55 -0.52
CA VAL A 213 15.41 15.23 -0.11
C VAL A 213 16.59 14.27 -0.26
N SER A 214 17.59 14.65 -1.06
CA SER A 214 18.80 13.85 -1.25
C SER A 214 20.06 14.71 -1.42
N ASN A 215 21.23 14.13 -1.10
CA ASN A 215 22.55 14.63 -1.49
C ASN A 215 23.36 13.57 -2.27
N MET A 216 22.69 12.56 -2.84
CA MET A 216 23.32 11.47 -3.58
C MET A 216 23.97 11.97 -4.89
N PRO A 217 25.22 11.54 -5.21
CA PRO A 217 25.83 11.78 -6.51
C PRO A 217 25.24 10.83 -7.56
N LEU A 218 24.33 11.33 -8.39
CA LEU A 218 23.57 10.56 -9.37
C LEU A 218 24.42 9.92 -10.50
N ASN A 219 25.59 10.51 -10.80
CA ASN A 219 26.48 10.10 -11.89
C ASN A 219 26.83 8.60 -11.90
N HIS A 220 26.97 7.96 -10.73
CA HIS A 220 27.27 6.54 -10.68
C HIS A 220 26.07 5.68 -11.11
N ALA A 221 24.88 5.97 -10.59
CA ALA A 221 23.66 5.23 -10.91
C ALA A 221 23.27 5.40 -12.38
N LEU A 222 23.40 6.61 -12.94
CA LEU A 222 23.20 6.87 -14.37
C LEU A 222 24.18 6.09 -15.25
N LYS A 223 25.46 6.00 -14.85
CA LYS A 223 26.45 5.22 -15.60
C LYS A 223 26.13 3.72 -15.54
N GLU A 224 25.81 3.19 -14.36
CA GLU A 224 25.41 1.80 -14.15
C GLU A 224 24.15 1.43 -14.98
N HIS A 225 23.15 2.32 -15.01
CA HIS A 225 21.96 2.17 -15.85
C HIS A 225 22.27 2.16 -17.35
N LYS A 226 23.09 3.11 -17.84
CA LYS A 226 23.48 3.19 -19.26
C LYS A 226 24.35 2.02 -19.71
N GLU A 227 25.23 1.53 -18.85
CA GLU A 227 26.03 0.32 -19.11
C GLU A 227 25.13 -0.94 -19.14
N ARG A 228 24.11 -1.03 -18.27
CA ARG A 228 23.07 -2.07 -18.34
C ARG A 228 22.27 -2.01 -19.65
N ARG A 229 21.66 -0.86 -19.99
CA ARG A 229 20.86 -0.67 -21.24
C ARG A 229 21.65 -0.98 -22.52
N LYS A 230 22.96 -0.77 -22.51
CA LYS A 230 23.84 -1.12 -23.63
C LYS A 230 24.02 -2.64 -23.82
N ASN A 231 23.95 -3.42 -22.74
CA ASN A 231 24.09 -4.88 -22.75
C ASN A 231 22.74 -5.57 -22.91
N ASP A 232 21.72 -5.10 -22.18
CA ASP A 232 20.36 -5.61 -22.18
C ASP A 232 19.38 -4.43 -22.36
N ARG A 233 18.68 -4.38 -23.49
CA ARG A 233 17.71 -3.32 -23.80
C ARG A 233 16.49 -3.37 -22.88
N ASN A 234 16.21 -4.52 -22.28
CA ASN A 234 15.07 -4.71 -21.40
C ASN A 234 15.28 -4.12 -20.01
N ALA A 235 16.47 -3.58 -19.70
CA ALA A 235 16.75 -2.83 -18.48
C ALA A 235 16.03 -1.46 -18.50
N VAL A 236 14.75 -1.43 -18.13
CA VAL A 236 13.90 -0.23 -18.28
C VAL A 236 13.98 0.74 -17.12
N MET A 237 14.26 0.27 -15.90
CA MET A 237 14.28 1.10 -14.71
C MET A 237 15.41 0.72 -13.75
N THR A 238 15.95 1.70 -13.03
CA THR A 238 16.88 1.48 -11.91
C THR A 238 16.45 2.30 -10.69
N MET A 239 15.99 1.61 -9.65
CA MET A 239 15.51 2.18 -8.39
C MET A 239 16.69 2.46 -7.44
N VAL A 240 16.73 3.64 -6.84
CA VAL A 240 17.69 3.95 -5.77
C VAL A 240 17.15 3.47 -4.43
N ILE A 241 17.89 2.59 -3.77
CA ILE A 241 17.58 2.07 -2.44
C ILE A 241 18.67 2.46 -1.44
N LYS A 242 18.32 2.57 -0.17
CA LYS A 242 19.23 2.96 0.91
C LYS A 242 19.28 1.88 1.98
N GLN A 243 20.47 1.56 2.49
CA GLN A 243 20.56 0.67 3.64
C GLN A 243 20.09 1.39 4.92
N SER A 244 19.03 0.90 5.53
CA SER A 244 18.57 1.32 6.85
C SER A 244 19.01 0.30 7.88
N LYS A 245 19.77 0.73 8.90
CA LYS A 245 20.13 -0.18 9.99
C LYS A 245 18.87 -0.50 10.80
N PRO A 246 18.52 -1.77 11.05
CA PRO A 246 17.45 -2.10 11.98
C PRO A 246 17.92 -1.74 13.41
N SER A 247 17.41 -0.64 13.94
CA SER A 247 17.60 -0.25 15.34
C SER A 247 16.30 0.38 15.86
N PRO A 248 15.98 0.30 17.15
CA PRO A 248 14.75 0.88 17.70
C PRO A 248 14.59 2.39 17.48
N ILE A 249 15.69 3.09 17.20
CA ILE A 249 15.72 4.55 16.93
C ILE A 249 15.50 4.82 15.43
N THR A 250 16.16 4.08 14.54
CA THR A 250 15.90 4.16 13.08
C THR A 250 14.54 3.57 12.70
N HIS A 251 13.95 2.73 13.55
CA HIS A 251 12.55 2.33 13.47
C HIS A 251 11.60 3.54 13.41
N GLN A 252 12.01 4.70 13.96
CA GLN A 252 11.21 5.92 13.85
C GLN A 252 11.03 6.42 12.41
N SER A 253 11.98 6.13 11.51
CA SER A 253 11.95 6.50 10.09
C SER A 253 11.16 5.54 9.20
N ARG A 254 10.91 4.31 9.65
CA ARG A 254 10.08 3.30 8.94
C ARG A 254 8.67 3.15 9.49
N LEU A 255 8.44 3.62 10.72
CA LEU A 255 7.10 3.63 11.33
C LEU A 255 6.19 4.60 10.59
N GLY A 256 5.05 4.09 10.16
CA GLY A 256 4.07 4.78 9.35
C GLY A 256 3.41 3.76 8.43
N THR A 257 4.12 3.41 7.36
CA THR A 257 3.51 2.82 6.16
C THR A 257 4.40 1.83 5.39
N GLU A 258 5.72 1.75 5.65
CA GLU A 258 6.69 1.01 4.81
C GLU A 258 7.38 -0.14 5.58
N GLU A 259 6.67 -1.24 5.81
CA GLU A 259 7.32 -2.54 6.05
C GLU A 259 7.65 -3.17 4.71
N LEU A 260 8.70 -2.63 4.11
CA LEU A 260 9.13 -2.90 2.75
C LEU A 260 9.92 -4.22 2.66
N PHE A 261 9.40 -5.16 1.88
CA PHE A 261 10.07 -6.42 1.54
C PHE A 261 10.54 -6.39 0.08
N MET A 262 11.83 -6.69 -0.11
CA MET A 262 12.46 -6.80 -1.43
C MET A 262 13.18 -8.13 -1.58
N ALA A 263 13.04 -8.77 -2.75
CA ALA A 263 13.95 -9.84 -3.18
C ALA A 263 14.84 -9.30 -4.30
N ILE A 264 16.16 -9.42 -4.14
CA ILE A 264 17.16 -8.88 -5.07
C ILE A 264 18.16 -9.98 -5.42
N ASP A 265 18.55 -10.10 -6.69
CA ASP A 265 19.71 -10.90 -7.09
C ASP A 265 21.01 -10.18 -6.68
N PRO A 266 21.86 -10.78 -5.82
CA PRO A 266 23.07 -10.13 -5.34
C PRO A 266 24.17 -9.95 -6.40
N GLU A 267 24.14 -10.67 -7.53
CA GLU A 267 25.13 -10.55 -8.61
C GLU A 267 24.74 -9.48 -9.63
N THR A 268 23.51 -9.51 -10.15
CA THR A 268 23.03 -8.56 -11.17
C THR A 268 22.47 -7.25 -10.58
N LYS A 269 22.00 -7.32 -9.32
CA LYS A 269 21.12 -6.35 -8.64
C LYS A 269 19.74 -6.19 -9.29
N GLU A 270 19.28 -7.19 -10.03
CA GLU A 270 17.89 -7.29 -10.51
C GLU A 270 16.93 -7.36 -9.32
N LEU A 271 15.85 -6.58 -9.36
CA LEU A 271 14.74 -6.66 -8.42
C LEU A 271 13.81 -7.79 -8.88
N LEU A 272 13.46 -8.70 -7.97
CA LEU A 272 12.68 -9.90 -8.26
C LEU A 272 11.30 -9.87 -7.58
N TYR A 273 11.25 -9.30 -6.37
CA TYR A 273 10.03 -9.13 -5.59
C TYR A 273 10.04 -7.76 -4.92
N TYR A 274 8.87 -7.13 -4.81
CA TYR A 274 8.67 -5.85 -4.15
C TYR A 274 7.29 -5.83 -3.49
N GLU A 275 7.24 -5.57 -2.18
CA GLU A 275 5.99 -5.43 -1.43
C GLU A 275 6.10 -4.31 -0.38
N ASP A 276 5.17 -3.36 -0.45
CA ASP A 276 5.16 -2.08 0.30
C ASP A 276 4.37 -2.18 1.62
N LYS A 277 3.33 -3.02 1.62
CA LYS A 277 2.50 -3.33 2.79
C LYS A 277 2.55 -4.84 3.02
N ALA A 278 3.39 -5.29 3.94
CA ALA A 278 3.16 -6.59 4.56
C ALA A 278 1.80 -6.53 5.26
N ASP A 279 0.87 -7.38 4.83
CA ASP A 279 -0.44 -7.49 5.43
C ASP A 279 -0.28 -8.07 6.84
N ALA A 280 -0.30 -7.21 7.85
CA ALA A 280 -0.05 -7.59 9.25
C ALA A 280 -1.07 -8.62 9.78
N SER A 281 -2.21 -8.78 9.10
CA SER A 281 -3.18 -9.85 9.39
C SER A 281 -2.72 -11.24 8.93
N LYS A 282 -1.84 -11.30 7.92
CA LYS A 282 -1.33 -12.55 7.32
C LYS A 282 0.02 -12.99 7.88
N GLY A 283 0.85 -12.05 8.38
CA GLY A 283 2.12 -12.35 9.06
C GLY A 283 3.14 -13.16 8.25
N THR A 284 2.96 -13.25 6.93
CA THR A 284 3.68 -14.13 6.02
C THR A 284 3.91 -13.42 4.69
N VAL A 285 5.04 -13.71 4.04
CA VAL A 285 5.37 -13.23 2.69
C VAL A 285 5.43 -14.44 1.77
N SER A 286 4.58 -14.48 0.75
CA SER A 286 4.57 -15.52 -0.27
C SER A 286 5.47 -15.14 -1.44
N LEU A 287 6.41 -16.03 -1.80
CA LEU A 287 7.27 -15.89 -2.96
C LEU A 287 6.94 -17.01 -3.94
N ASP A 288 6.82 -16.69 -5.22
CA ASP A 288 6.59 -17.71 -6.23
C ASP A 288 7.84 -18.58 -6.43
N LYS A 289 7.62 -19.89 -6.53
CA LYS A 289 8.65 -20.91 -6.79
C LYS A 289 9.30 -20.69 -8.16
N THR A 290 8.59 -20.06 -9.11
CA THR A 290 9.11 -19.71 -10.46
C THR A 290 10.40 -18.89 -10.41
N MET A 291 10.51 -17.96 -9.44
CA MET A 291 11.65 -17.06 -9.29
C MET A 291 12.98 -17.78 -9.10
N LEU A 292 12.95 -19.02 -8.59
CA LEU A 292 14.11 -19.86 -8.23
C LEU A 292 14.61 -20.77 -9.36
N PHE A 293 13.86 -20.98 -10.45
CA PHE A 293 14.26 -21.98 -11.47
C PHE A 293 15.51 -21.57 -12.27
N ASP A 294 15.60 -20.29 -12.66
CA ASP A 294 16.68 -19.79 -13.52
C ASP A 294 17.82 -19.07 -12.77
N ARG A 295 17.70 -18.90 -11.44
CA ARG A 295 18.58 -18.02 -10.65
C ARG A 295 19.34 -18.79 -9.57
N SER A 296 20.66 -18.58 -9.49
CA SER A 296 21.54 -19.27 -8.54
C SER A 296 21.47 -18.75 -7.10
N CYS A 297 20.93 -17.53 -6.89
CA CYS A 297 20.88 -16.88 -5.59
C CYS A 297 19.79 -15.79 -5.56
N ILE A 298 19.12 -15.67 -4.42
CA ILE A 298 18.18 -14.58 -4.12
C ILE A 298 18.52 -14.07 -2.72
N SER A 299 18.55 -12.74 -2.55
CA SER A 299 18.72 -12.08 -1.26
C SER A 299 17.42 -11.38 -0.85
N LEU A 300 16.89 -11.78 0.31
CA LEU A 300 15.67 -11.21 0.88
C LEU A 300 16.02 -10.08 1.86
N HIS A 301 15.32 -8.96 1.73
CA HIS A 301 15.67 -7.71 2.37
C HIS A 301 14.46 -7.03 3.02
N ASN A 302 14.58 -6.80 4.34
CA ASN A 302 13.79 -5.85 5.15
C ASN A 302 14.77 -4.90 5.91
N ASP A 303 15.97 -4.67 5.37
CA ASP A 303 16.95 -3.67 5.83
C ASP A 303 17.10 -2.51 4.83
N LYS A 304 16.31 -2.49 3.76
CA LYS A 304 16.34 -1.44 2.73
C LYS A 304 15.21 -0.43 2.93
N GLN A 305 15.41 0.76 2.39
CA GLN A 305 14.42 1.83 2.29
C GLN A 305 14.38 2.29 0.83
N ASP A 306 13.18 2.43 0.27
CA ASP A 306 12.99 3.05 -1.05
C ASP A 306 13.21 4.56 -0.95
N CYS A 307 13.90 5.14 -1.93
CA CYS A 307 14.18 6.57 -1.96
C CYS A 307 13.22 7.34 -2.89
N PHE A 308 12.35 6.66 -3.64
CA PHE A 308 11.49 7.23 -4.69
C PHE A 308 12.26 8.10 -5.69
N ILE A 309 13.47 7.64 -6.02
CA ILE A 309 14.36 8.19 -7.05
C ILE A 309 14.61 7.06 -8.03
N ASP A 310 14.05 7.18 -9.23
CA ASP A 310 14.16 6.18 -10.27
C ASP A 310 14.88 6.76 -11.49
N ILE A 311 15.75 5.95 -12.10
CA ILE A 311 16.31 6.24 -13.42
C ILE A 311 15.52 5.39 -14.40
N CYS A 312 14.77 6.03 -15.27
CA CYS A 312 13.82 5.41 -16.18
C CYS A 312 14.27 5.60 -17.63
N SER A 313 13.99 4.60 -18.45
CA SER A 313 14.06 4.69 -19.91
C SER A 313 12.73 5.20 -20.49
N PRO A 314 12.71 5.82 -21.69
CA PRO A 314 11.47 6.27 -22.35
C PRO A 314 10.41 5.18 -22.49
N GLU A 315 10.82 3.91 -22.59
CA GLU A 315 9.97 2.73 -22.67
C GLU A 315 9.01 2.59 -21.47
N VAL A 316 9.38 3.14 -20.31
CA VAL A 316 8.48 3.23 -19.13
C VAL A 316 7.25 4.07 -19.45
N LEU A 317 7.38 5.17 -20.18
CA LEU A 317 6.26 6.07 -20.51
C LEU A 317 5.27 5.43 -21.50
N SER A 318 5.75 4.62 -22.44
CA SER A 318 4.89 3.78 -23.29
C SER A 318 4.16 2.71 -22.48
N LEU A 319 4.83 2.03 -21.53
CA LEU A 319 4.20 1.00 -20.70
C LEU A 319 3.02 1.54 -19.87
N PHE A 320 3.10 2.79 -19.37
CA PHE A 320 1.97 3.45 -18.71
C PHE A 320 0.84 3.82 -19.68
N THR A 321 1.13 4.01 -20.97
CA THR A 321 0.14 4.33 -22.00
C THR A 321 -0.57 3.07 -22.52
N ASP A 322 0.15 1.95 -22.63
CA ASP A 322 -0.39 0.67 -23.05
C ASP A 322 -1.23 0.01 -21.94
N ASN A 323 -0.82 0.15 -20.66
CA ASN A 323 -1.49 -0.44 -19.50
C ASN A 323 -2.25 0.63 -18.69
N PHE A 324 -3.57 0.69 -18.85
CA PHE A 324 -4.40 1.71 -18.19
C PHE A 324 -4.51 1.53 -16.66
N ASP A 325 -4.33 0.32 -16.15
CA ASP A 325 -4.47 -0.03 -14.72
C ASP A 325 -3.30 0.45 -13.85
N TYR A 326 -2.18 0.83 -14.46
CA TYR A 326 -0.98 1.33 -13.76
C TYR A 326 -1.18 2.77 -13.25
N GLN A 327 -1.88 2.91 -12.13
CA GLN A 327 -2.10 4.21 -11.46
C GLN A 327 -0.95 4.60 -10.51
N HIS A 328 -0.40 3.63 -9.77
CA HIS A 328 0.68 3.84 -8.79
C HIS A 328 2.01 3.22 -9.25
N LEU A 329 3.11 3.99 -9.13
CA LEU A 329 4.47 3.59 -9.49
C LEU A 329 4.91 2.26 -8.85
N ARG A 330 4.67 2.08 -7.55
CA ARG A 330 5.15 0.90 -6.81
C ARG A 330 4.15 -0.24 -6.81
N ARG A 331 2.94 0.03 -6.29
CA ARG A 331 1.91 -1.00 -6.09
C ARG A 331 1.42 -1.63 -7.40
N HIS A 332 1.32 -0.86 -8.48
CA HIS A 332 0.77 -1.36 -9.75
C HIS A 332 1.89 -1.55 -10.77
N PHE A 333 2.69 -0.53 -11.07
CA PHE A 333 3.71 -0.62 -12.13
C PHE A 333 4.90 -1.52 -11.76
N VAL A 334 5.58 -1.31 -10.62
CA VAL A 334 6.69 -2.21 -10.21
C VAL A 334 6.20 -3.64 -10.01
N LYS A 335 5.13 -3.84 -9.23
CA LYS A 335 4.59 -5.19 -8.98
C LYS A 335 4.11 -5.87 -10.27
N GLY A 336 3.41 -5.14 -11.14
CA GLY A 336 2.93 -5.65 -12.43
C GLY A 336 4.08 -6.03 -13.36
N LEU A 337 5.13 -5.21 -13.45
CA LEU A 337 6.28 -5.50 -14.32
C LEU A 337 7.15 -6.66 -13.81
N LEU A 338 7.12 -6.95 -12.50
CA LEU A 338 7.77 -8.14 -11.93
C LEU A 338 6.98 -9.44 -12.14
N VAL A 339 5.71 -9.34 -12.54
CA VAL A 339 4.81 -10.47 -12.85
C VAL A 339 4.59 -10.62 -14.37
N ASP A 340 4.94 -9.61 -15.17
CA ASP A 340 4.82 -9.66 -16.63
C ASP A 340 5.94 -10.48 -17.30
N ASP A 341 5.66 -11.76 -17.55
CA ASP A 341 6.52 -12.66 -18.31
C ASP A 341 6.57 -12.36 -19.83
N ILE A 342 5.67 -11.51 -20.36
CA ILE A 342 5.49 -11.36 -21.82
C ILE A 342 6.54 -10.43 -22.41
N MET A 343 6.73 -9.24 -21.83
CA MET A 343 7.69 -8.26 -22.33
C MET A 343 9.13 -8.54 -21.84
N GLY A 344 9.29 -9.23 -20.72
CA GLY A 344 10.59 -9.56 -20.13
C GLY A 344 11.41 -8.33 -19.74
N TYR A 345 10.73 -7.24 -19.39
CA TYR A 345 11.36 -6.00 -18.91
C TYR A 345 11.87 -6.16 -17.48
N LYS A 346 13.01 -5.54 -17.17
CA LYS A 346 13.74 -5.73 -15.91
C LYS A 346 13.92 -4.42 -15.15
N ILE A 347 13.73 -4.52 -13.85
CA ILE A 347 14.01 -3.47 -12.87
C ILE A 347 15.30 -3.84 -12.14
N PHE A 348 16.21 -2.88 -12.00
CA PHE A 348 17.44 -3.03 -11.24
C PHE A 348 17.46 -2.12 -10.01
N THR A 349 18.30 -2.43 -9.04
CA THR A 349 18.52 -1.60 -7.85
C THR A 349 19.91 -0.97 -7.84
N HIS A 350 20.04 0.16 -7.16
CA HIS A 350 21.31 0.82 -6.85
C HIS A 350 21.34 1.25 -5.37
N GLU A 351 22.27 0.70 -4.59
CA GLU A 351 22.31 0.88 -3.14
C GLU A 351 23.23 2.03 -2.67
N ILE A 352 22.65 3.02 -2.00
CA ILE A 352 23.40 4.10 -1.35
C ILE A 352 23.78 3.76 0.10
N HIS A 353 25.05 4.01 0.42
CA HIS A 353 25.68 3.63 1.69
C HIS A 353 26.12 4.83 2.55
N SER A 354 26.57 5.91 1.90
CA SER A 354 27.16 7.10 2.56
C SER A 354 26.37 8.38 2.32
N SER A 355 25.47 8.38 1.34
CA SER A 355 24.64 9.53 0.98
C SER A 355 23.28 9.43 1.67
N TYR A 356 22.64 10.58 1.84
CA TYR A 356 21.27 10.70 2.30
C TYR A 356 20.33 10.73 1.10
N ALA A 357 19.28 9.93 1.17
CA ALA A 357 18.03 10.14 0.45
C ALA A 357 16.90 9.74 1.39
N ALA A 358 15.79 10.47 1.34
CA ALA A 358 14.54 10.14 2.00
C ALA A 358 13.40 10.93 1.36
N ARG A 359 12.21 10.32 1.33
CA ARG A 359 10.97 10.97 0.92
C ARG A 359 10.16 11.38 2.14
N VAL A 360 9.44 12.50 2.04
CA VAL A 360 8.46 12.93 3.05
C VAL A 360 7.08 12.41 2.64
N ASP A 361 6.74 11.17 2.97
CA ASP A 361 5.46 10.54 2.65
C ASP A 361 4.32 10.98 3.60
N ASN A 362 4.61 11.12 4.89
CA ASN A 362 3.67 11.32 5.99
C ASN A 362 4.20 12.34 7.04
N TYR A 363 3.43 12.66 8.09
CA TYR A 363 3.84 13.64 9.11
C TYR A 363 5.08 13.23 9.92
N ARG A 364 5.38 11.94 9.99
CA ARG A 364 6.47 11.37 10.79
C ARG A 364 7.79 11.30 10.03
N SER A 365 7.75 10.98 8.75
CA SER A 365 8.91 11.21 7.87
C SER A 365 9.20 12.71 7.73
N TYR A 366 8.18 13.58 7.71
CA TYR A 366 8.38 15.03 7.80
C TYR A 366 9.18 15.45 9.05
N ASP A 367 8.83 14.91 10.24
CA ASP A 367 9.58 15.14 11.48
C ASP A 367 11.01 14.56 11.43
N THR A 368 11.16 13.35 10.89
CA THR A 368 12.46 12.66 10.77
C THR A 368 13.40 13.41 9.84
N VAL A 369 12.96 13.71 8.61
CA VAL A 369 13.74 14.44 7.61
C VAL A 369 14.08 15.85 8.10
N SER A 370 13.15 16.53 8.79
CA SER A 370 13.45 17.82 9.43
C SER A 370 14.59 17.74 10.45
N LYS A 371 14.60 16.69 11.29
CA LYS A 371 15.67 16.44 12.28
C LYS A 371 16.99 16.06 11.60
N ASP A 372 16.96 15.32 10.50
CA ASP A 372 18.15 14.93 9.73
C ASP A 372 18.81 16.15 9.05
N ILE A 373 17.99 17.06 8.47
CA ILE A 373 18.45 18.36 7.94
C ILE A 373 19.09 19.20 9.05
N LEU A 374 18.41 19.34 10.19
CA LEU A 374 18.92 20.06 11.36
C LEU A 374 20.27 19.53 11.85
N GLN A 375 20.42 18.20 11.87
CA GLN A 375 21.65 17.48 12.24
C GLN A 375 22.71 17.45 11.13
N ARG A 376 22.43 18.02 9.95
CA ARG A 376 23.32 18.11 8.77
C ARG A 376 23.62 16.80 8.05
N TRP A 377 22.74 15.80 8.12
CA TRP A 377 22.88 14.56 7.33
C TRP A 377 22.73 14.84 5.82
N THR A 378 21.97 15.88 5.46
CA THR A 378 21.68 16.31 4.08
C THR A 378 22.72 17.25 3.47
N TYR A 379 23.87 17.49 4.12
CA TYR A 379 24.90 18.43 3.64
C TYR A 379 25.29 18.12 2.18
N PRO A 380 25.30 19.10 1.25
CA PRO A 380 25.30 20.56 1.47
C PRO A 380 23.93 21.23 1.60
N LEU A 381 22.82 20.51 1.45
CA LEU A 381 21.45 21.06 1.53
C LEU A 381 21.02 21.24 2.99
N VAL A 382 21.55 22.28 3.63
CA VAL A 382 21.34 22.63 5.05
C VAL A 382 21.16 24.14 5.22
N PRO A 383 20.40 24.63 6.23
CA PRO A 383 19.99 26.04 6.30
C PRO A 383 21.13 27.07 6.44
N ASP A 384 22.32 26.66 6.90
CA ASP A 384 23.49 27.55 7.02
C ASP A 384 24.30 27.72 5.73
N VAL A 385 24.01 26.89 4.71
CA VAL A 385 24.57 27.03 3.36
C VAL A 385 23.54 27.76 2.52
N PRO A 386 23.87 28.89 1.88
CA PRO A 386 22.97 29.55 0.94
C PRO A 386 22.94 28.78 -0.39
N PHE A 387 22.27 27.63 -0.40
CA PHE A 387 21.73 27.01 -1.62
C PHE A 387 20.45 27.73 -2.09
N LEU A 388 19.89 28.57 -1.22
CA LEU A 388 18.76 29.47 -1.45
C LEU A 388 19.14 30.90 -1.02
N LYS A 389 18.65 31.90 -1.76
CA LYS A 389 19.07 33.31 -1.61
C LYS A 389 18.53 34.03 -0.37
N ASN A 390 17.48 33.51 0.27
CA ASN A 390 16.58 34.34 1.11
C ASN A 390 16.79 34.30 2.63
N SER A 391 17.65 33.42 3.18
CA SER A 391 17.94 33.48 4.62
C SER A 391 19.43 33.29 4.93
N LEU A 392 20.07 34.36 5.38
CA LEU A 392 21.41 34.32 5.99
C LEU A 392 21.32 33.76 7.42
N THR A 393 20.93 32.49 7.53
CA THR A 393 20.95 31.79 8.82
C THR A 393 22.38 31.45 9.21
N LYS A 394 22.70 31.63 10.49
CA LYS A 394 24.00 31.32 11.08
C LYS A 394 23.82 30.12 11.99
N LEU A 395 24.68 29.12 11.80
CA LEU A 395 24.79 28.00 12.72
C LEU A 395 25.52 28.43 14.01
N GLU A 396 24.83 28.29 15.13
CA GLU A 396 25.40 28.40 16.47
C GLU A 396 25.74 27.02 17.06
N ARG A 397 26.13 26.98 18.33
CA ARG A 397 26.43 25.72 19.03
C ARG A 397 25.16 24.89 19.20
N GLN A 398 25.35 23.56 19.35
CA GLN A 398 24.28 22.59 19.60
C GLN A 398 23.19 22.51 18.50
N GLY A 399 23.55 22.81 17.24
CA GLY A 399 22.63 22.65 16.10
C GLY A 399 21.55 23.74 16.01
N THR A 400 21.76 24.90 16.64
CA THR A 400 20.82 26.02 16.60
C THR A 400 21.06 26.88 15.36
N TYR A 401 20.05 27.14 14.55
CA TYR A 401 20.12 28.01 13.38
C TYR A 401 19.37 29.32 13.67
N ARG A 402 20.01 30.46 13.37
CA ARG A 402 19.41 31.79 13.59
C ARG A 402 19.55 32.67 12.37
N ALA A 403 18.42 33.19 11.88
CA ALA A 403 18.42 34.37 11.01
C ALA A 403 19.12 35.58 11.66
N SER A 404 19.47 36.58 10.85
CA SER A 404 20.29 37.71 11.32
C SER A 404 19.49 38.85 11.99
N ASP A 405 18.17 38.78 11.97
CA ASP A 405 17.22 39.85 12.24
C ASP A 405 16.11 39.45 13.25
N ILE A 406 16.51 38.73 14.31
CA ILE A 406 15.60 38.17 15.32
C ILE A 406 15.50 39.07 16.56
N GLY A 407 14.27 39.36 17.01
CA GLY A 407 13.99 40.08 18.27
C GLY A 407 13.94 39.17 19.50
N LEU A 408 15.09 38.74 20.02
CA LEU A 408 15.18 37.88 21.21
C LEU A 408 15.25 38.66 22.52
N SER A 409 14.38 38.33 23.50
CA SER A 409 14.54 38.83 24.86
C SER A 409 15.72 38.20 25.61
N ARG A 410 16.31 38.95 26.55
CA ARG A 410 17.46 38.53 27.37
C ARG A 410 17.18 37.34 28.29
N SER A 411 15.92 37.08 28.63
CA SER A 411 15.51 35.96 29.48
C SER A 411 14.96 34.77 28.70
N ALA A 412 14.85 34.85 27.37
CA ALA A 412 14.47 33.74 26.53
C ALA A 412 15.58 32.69 26.48
N LYS A 413 15.21 31.41 26.48
CA LYS A 413 16.13 30.28 26.34
C LYS A 413 15.88 29.58 25.01
N ILE A 414 16.93 29.43 24.24
CA ILE A 414 16.92 28.64 23.00
C ILE A 414 17.76 27.40 23.27
N GLY A 415 17.11 26.25 23.20
CA GLY A 415 17.68 24.93 23.35
C GLY A 415 18.38 24.44 22.07
N PRO A 416 18.85 23.19 22.08
CA PRO A 416 19.51 22.58 20.93
C PRO A 416 18.54 22.36 19.77
N PHE A 417 19.10 22.14 18.57
CA PHE A 417 18.37 21.75 17.35
C PHE A 417 17.13 22.61 17.03
N THR A 418 17.25 23.93 17.24
CA THR A 418 16.16 24.89 17.02
C THR A 418 16.49 25.81 15.83
N VAL A 419 15.54 26.03 14.92
CA VAL A 419 15.63 27.08 13.87
C VAL A 419 14.75 28.26 14.24
N ILE A 420 15.25 29.47 14.03
CA ILE A 420 14.46 30.70 14.10
C ILE A 420 14.63 31.49 12.81
N GLY A 421 13.53 31.66 12.08
CA GLY A 421 13.42 32.42 10.84
C GLY A 421 13.56 33.94 11.01
N SER A 422 13.58 34.65 9.88
CA SER A 422 13.73 36.11 9.82
C SER A 422 12.53 36.85 10.43
N GLY A 423 12.72 38.07 10.90
CA GLY A 423 11.68 38.92 11.50
C GLY A 423 10.97 38.40 12.77
N THR A 424 11.35 37.24 13.30
CA THR A 424 10.67 36.60 14.43
C THR A 424 11.05 37.22 15.77
N THR A 425 10.10 37.31 16.70
CA THR A 425 10.28 37.90 18.04
C THR A 425 9.95 36.88 19.14
N VAL A 426 10.73 36.87 20.23
CA VAL A 426 10.57 35.94 21.36
C VAL A 426 10.58 36.68 22.69
N GLY A 427 9.47 36.56 23.42
CA GLY A 427 9.20 37.23 24.69
C GLY A 427 10.01 36.74 25.90
N ASN A 428 9.65 37.25 27.07
CA ASN A 428 10.42 37.03 28.30
C ASN A 428 10.17 35.63 28.89
N HIS A 429 11.23 34.98 29.38
CA HIS A 429 11.18 33.67 30.04
C HIS A 429 10.62 32.52 29.18
N SER A 430 10.51 32.71 27.86
CA SER A 430 10.06 31.67 26.94
C SER A 430 11.19 30.69 26.62
N GLU A 431 10.86 29.41 26.45
CA GLU A 431 11.80 28.30 26.26
C GLU A 431 11.43 27.49 25.02
N VAL A 432 12.37 27.36 24.08
CA VAL A 432 12.18 26.71 22.78
C VAL A 432 13.26 25.64 22.56
N SER A 433 12.88 24.38 22.34
CA SER A 433 13.80 23.28 22.06
C SER A 433 13.34 22.38 20.90
N ASN A 434 14.29 21.82 20.15
CA ASN A 434 14.04 20.84 19.08
C ASN A 434 12.96 21.27 18.06
N SER A 435 12.80 22.57 17.83
CA SER A 435 11.64 23.13 17.11
C SER A 435 12.07 24.00 15.92
N VAL A 436 11.26 24.02 14.87
CA VAL A 436 11.44 24.90 13.72
C VAL A 436 10.43 26.04 13.84
N ILE A 437 10.91 27.28 13.83
CA ILE A 437 10.08 28.48 13.79
C ILE A 437 10.34 29.24 12.47
N GLY A 438 9.26 29.49 11.75
CA GLY A 438 9.22 30.26 10.50
C GLY A 438 9.51 31.75 10.66
N GLU A 439 9.17 32.48 9.61
CA GLU A 439 9.46 33.91 9.44
C GLU A 439 8.30 34.80 9.91
N GLY A 440 8.63 35.92 10.53
CA GLY A 440 7.67 36.93 11.00
C GLY A 440 6.78 36.47 12.15
N CYS A 441 7.22 35.51 12.96
CA CYS A 441 6.43 34.95 14.06
C CYS A 441 6.56 35.79 15.34
N ILE A 442 5.48 35.85 16.12
CA ILE A 442 5.40 36.61 17.37
C ILE A 442 5.17 35.61 18.49
N ILE A 443 6.18 35.41 19.34
CA ILE A 443 6.11 34.50 20.49
C ILE A 443 6.11 35.34 21.77
N GLY A 444 5.05 35.21 22.56
CA GLY A 444 4.84 35.90 23.83
C GLY A 444 5.82 35.49 24.94
N SER A 445 5.50 35.93 26.15
CA SER A 445 6.25 35.68 27.38
C SER A 445 5.75 34.43 28.12
N ASN A 446 6.65 33.74 28.82
CA ASN A 446 6.39 32.49 29.54
C ASN A 446 5.85 31.35 28.66
N VAL A 447 6.19 31.35 27.37
CA VAL A 447 5.77 30.32 26.40
C VAL A 447 6.75 29.14 26.42
N SER A 448 6.24 27.90 26.35
CA SER A 448 7.07 26.69 26.23
C SER A 448 6.77 25.95 24.93
N ILE A 449 7.81 25.69 24.14
CA ILE A 449 7.72 25.05 22.82
C ILE A 449 8.77 23.93 22.76
N ASP A 450 8.33 22.67 22.59
CA ASP A 450 9.24 21.53 22.41
C ASP A 450 8.80 20.63 21.25
N GLY A 451 9.74 20.30 20.37
CA GLY A 451 9.50 19.39 19.23
C GLY A 451 8.47 19.86 18.20
N CYS A 452 8.21 21.18 18.09
CA CYS A 452 7.13 21.73 17.26
C CYS A 452 7.61 22.31 15.92
N TYR A 453 6.71 22.32 14.94
CA TYR A 453 6.91 22.90 13.61
C TYR A 453 5.95 24.07 13.43
N ILE A 454 6.46 25.28 13.59
CA ILE A 454 5.70 26.53 13.51
C ILE A 454 6.09 27.22 12.21
N TRP A 455 5.13 27.42 11.31
CA TRP A 455 5.38 28.04 10.01
C TRP A 455 5.32 29.57 10.12
N ASN A 456 4.99 30.28 9.02
CA ASN A 456 5.22 31.71 8.89
C ASN A 456 4.07 32.55 9.46
N LYS A 457 4.40 33.73 10.00
CA LYS A 457 3.44 34.74 10.50
C LYS A 457 2.50 34.21 11.59
N VAL A 458 2.95 33.23 12.38
CA VAL A 458 2.19 32.67 13.50
C VAL A 458 2.31 33.59 14.72
N THR A 459 1.19 33.82 15.41
CA THR A 459 1.14 34.60 16.66
C THR A 459 0.79 33.69 17.83
N ILE A 460 1.67 33.63 18.82
CA ILE A 460 1.49 32.85 20.06
C ILE A 460 1.54 33.83 21.24
N GLU A 461 0.41 34.03 21.91
CA GLU A 461 0.32 34.91 23.08
C GLU A 461 0.98 34.33 24.35
N ASP A 462 0.95 35.11 25.43
CA ASP A 462 1.61 34.79 26.70
C ASP A 462 1.10 33.49 27.35
N GLY A 463 2.01 32.74 27.97
CA GLY A 463 1.70 31.56 28.78
C GLY A 463 1.30 30.30 28.00
N CYS A 464 1.34 30.31 26.67
CA CYS A 464 1.00 29.15 25.85
C CYS A 464 1.99 27.98 26.01
N LYS A 465 1.52 26.75 25.78
CA LYS A 465 2.35 25.53 25.83
C LYS A 465 2.12 24.67 24.59
N LEU A 466 3.18 24.34 23.88
CA LEU A 466 3.15 23.54 22.66
C LEU A 466 4.11 22.36 22.79
N LYS A 467 3.65 21.16 22.44
CA LYS A 467 4.47 19.94 22.37
C LYS A 467 4.16 19.18 21.10
N HIS A 468 5.17 18.81 20.33
CA HIS A 468 5.05 17.95 19.15
C HIS A 468 3.83 18.28 18.26
N ALA A 469 3.69 19.54 17.86
CA ALA A 469 2.57 20.02 17.07
C ALA A 469 3.03 20.69 15.77
N ILE A 470 2.19 20.63 14.73
CA ILE A 470 2.36 21.39 13.49
C ILE A 470 1.40 22.58 13.53
N VAL A 471 1.93 23.78 13.28
CA VAL A 471 1.18 25.04 13.30
C VAL A 471 1.40 25.77 11.96
N CYS A 472 0.39 25.76 11.10
CA CYS A 472 0.45 26.34 9.75
C CYS A 472 0.44 27.88 9.74
N ASP A 473 0.58 28.48 8.55
CA ASP A 473 0.75 29.93 8.43
C ASP A 473 -0.45 30.73 8.97
N GLY A 474 -0.16 31.84 9.64
CA GLY A 474 -1.17 32.79 10.11
C GLY A 474 -2.05 32.32 11.27
N VAL A 475 -1.76 31.18 11.89
CA VAL A 475 -2.44 30.72 13.11
C VAL A 475 -2.23 31.71 14.26
N THR A 476 -3.29 31.93 15.05
CA THR A 476 -3.24 32.78 16.25
C THR A 476 -3.66 31.99 17.48
N MET A 477 -2.75 31.84 18.45
CA MET A 477 -3.03 31.21 19.74
C MET A 477 -3.19 32.26 20.83
N LYS A 478 -4.38 32.31 21.45
CA LYS A 478 -4.66 33.23 22.56
C LYS A 478 -4.05 32.77 23.87
N SER A 479 -3.90 33.72 24.79
CA SER A 479 -3.17 33.57 26.04
C SER A 479 -3.58 32.32 26.83
N GLY A 480 -2.58 31.57 27.32
CA GLY A 480 -2.80 30.35 28.10
C GLY A 480 -3.26 29.11 27.32
N ALA A 481 -3.35 29.16 25.98
CA ALA A 481 -3.70 27.98 25.18
C ALA A 481 -2.66 26.84 25.30
N VAL A 482 -3.12 25.60 25.23
CA VAL A 482 -2.28 24.40 25.34
C VAL A 482 -2.54 23.48 24.15
N LEU A 483 -1.47 23.08 23.45
CA LEU A 483 -1.50 21.99 22.46
C LEU A 483 -0.87 20.75 23.09
N GLU A 484 -1.62 19.66 23.08
CA GLU A 484 -1.09 18.33 23.38
C GLU A 484 -0.30 17.75 22.19
N SER A 485 0.38 16.62 22.44
CA SER A 485 1.22 15.98 21.43
C SER A 485 0.43 15.54 20.20
N GLY A 486 1.00 15.80 19.03
CA GLY A 486 0.49 15.31 17.75
C GLY A 486 -0.59 16.16 17.08
N VAL A 487 -0.93 17.32 17.67
CA VAL A 487 -1.92 18.26 17.12
C VAL A 487 -1.44 18.87 15.79
N VAL A 488 -2.35 18.98 14.82
CA VAL A 488 -2.13 19.66 13.54
C VAL A 488 -3.13 20.80 13.38
N LEU A 489 -2.64 22.03 13.35
CA LEU A 489 -3.45 23.24 13.11
C LEU A 489 -3.26 23.70 11.67
N SER A 490 -4.34 23.69 10.87
CA SER A 490 -4.37 24.25 9.52
C SER A 490 -4.24 25.79 9.51
N PHE A 491 -4.15 26.36 8.33
CA PHE A 491 -3.94 27.78 8.10
C PHE A 491 -4.98 28.67 8.80
N LYS A 492 -4.53 29.82 9.34
CA LYS A 492 -5.37 30.90 9.91
C LYS A 492 -6.36 30.47 11.03
N VAL A 493 -6.22 29.27 11.59
CA VAL A 493 -7.00 28.83 12.77
C VAL A 493 -6.74 29.76 13.95
N VAL A 494 -7.78 30.05 14.74
CA VAL A 494 -7.67 30.86 15.95
C VAL A 494 -8.06 30.01 17.15
N ILE A 495 -7.14 29.85 18.12
CA ILE A 495 -7.41 29.10 19.35
C ILE A 495 -7.83 30.05 20.46
N GLY A 496 -8.93 29.71 21.12
CA GLY A 496 -9.50 30.48 22.24
C GLY A 496 -8.59 30.55 23.47
N GLN A 497 -8.84 31.54 24.33
CA GLN A 497 -8.07 31.75 25.55
C GLN A 497 -8.22 30.57 26.52
N ASN A 498 -7.12 30.10 27.11
CA ASN A 498 -7.06 28.94 28.00
C ASN A 498 -7.64 27.62 27.41
N PHE A 499 -7.81 27.51 26.10
CA PHE A 499 -8.31 26.30 25.47
C PHE A 499 -7.21 25.22 25.38
N VAL A 500 -7.58 23.95 25.61
CA VAL A 500 -6.70 22.79 25.47
C VAL A 500 -7.14 22.00 24.25
N VAL A 501 -6.26 21.87 23.25
CA VAL A 501 -6.51 21.02 22.08
C VAL A 501 -6.07 19.59 22.41
N PRO A 502 -6.95 18.57 22.33
CA PRO A 502 -6.61 17.18 22.64
C PRO A 502 -5.51 16.63 21.74
N ALA A 503 -4.75 15.65 22.25
CA ALA A 503 -3.72 14.96 21.48
C ALA A 503 -4.23 14.44 20.12
N TYR A 504 -3.33 14.38 19.12
CA TYR A 504 -3.58 13.91 17.74
C TYR A 504 -4.69 14.63 16.94
N SER A 505 -5.37 15.63 17.52
CA SER A 505 -6.45 16.36 16.86
C SER A 505 -5.97 17.15 15.63
N LYS A 506 -6.71 17.03 14.52
CA LYS A 506 -6.56 17.86 13.32
C LYS A 506 -7.60 18.98 13.34
N VAL A 507 -7.18 20.23 13.21
CA VAL A 507 -8.07 21.41 13.27
C VAL A 507 -7.96 22.21 11.98
N SER A 508 -9.08 22.55 11.34
CA SER A 508 -9.12 23.31 10.09
C SER A 508 -10.27 24.31 10.03
N LEU A 509 -10.13 25.36 9.22
CA LEU A 509 -11.23 26.26 8.88
C LEU A 509 -12.21 25.60 7.89
N GLN A 510 -11.75 24.61 7.12
CA GLN A 510 -12.59 23.84 6.21
C GLN A 510 -13.24 22.67 6.95
N GLN A 511 -14.51 22.39 6.65
CA GLN A 511 -15.20 21.21 7.15
C GLN A 511 -14.62 19.93 6.52
N GLN A 512 -14.69 18.82 7.25
CA GLN A 512 -14.29 17.50 6.76
C GLN A 512 -15.23 17.08 5.62
N PRO A 513 -14.71 16.62 4.46
CA PRO A 513 -15.56 16.15 3.36
C PRO A 513 -16.36 14.92 3.81
N VAL A 514 -17.67 14.94 3.54
CA VAL A 514 -18.63 13.92 4.01
C VAL A 514 -18.45 12.57 3.32
N LYS A 515 -17.91 12.57 2.10
CA LYS A 515 -17.39 11.36 1.44
C LYS A 515 -15.89 11.26 1.69
N GLN A 516 -15.52 10.34 2.57
CA GLN A 516 -14.21 9.70 2.59
C GLN A 516 -14.50 8.24 2.32
N ASP A 517 -14.23 7.76 1.11
CA ASP A 517 -14.35 6.34 0.82
C ASP A 517 -13.34 5.62 1.71
N SER A 518 -13.81 4.64 2.49
CA SER A 518 -13.14 4.20 3.74
C SER A 518 -11.83 3.46 3.51
N ASP A 519 -11.52 3.18 2.25
CA ASP A 519 -10.51 2.23 1.81
C ASP A 519 -9.53 2.95 0.87
N GLU A 520 -8.26 3.01 1.28
CA GLU A 520 -7.14 3.56 0.48
C GLU A 520 -6.90 2.80 -0.86
N GLU A 521 -7.73 1.81 -1.18
CA GLU A 521 -7.67 0.98 -2.39
C GLU A 521 -8.84 1.25 -3.37
N LEU A 522 -9.86 2.04 -3.01
CA LEU A 522 -11.02 2.32 -3.87
C LEU A 522 -11.29 3.81 -4.17
N GLU A 523 -10.52 4.74 -3.60
CA GLU A 523 -10.45 6.11 -4.15
C GLU A 523 -9.88 6.03 -5.57
N TYR A 524 -10.73 6.08 -6.62
CA TYR A 524 -10.55 6.66 -7.97
C TYR A 524 -11.66 6.28 -8.99
N ALA A 525 -12.75 5.63 -8.56
CA ALA A 525 -13.95 5.47 -9.39
C ALA A 525 -14.90 6.68 -9.28
N ASP A 526 -15.04 7.40 -10.40
CA ASP A 526 -16.09 8.36 -10.76
C ASP A 526 -16.33 9.62 -9.89
N ASN A 527 -15.98 10.77 -10.48
CA ASN A 527 -16.58 12.07 -10.15
C ASN A 527 -16.72 12.92 -11.42
N SER A 528 -17.48 12.41 -12.40
CA SER A 528 -17.77 13.12 -13.65
C SER A 528 -19.26 13.26 -14.00
N SER A 529 -20.13 13.53 -13.02
CA SER A 529 -21.44 14.17 -13.31
C SER A 529 -22.08 14.81 -12.07
N GLY A 530 -22.70 15.99 -12.23
CA GLY A 530 -23.44 16.66 -11.15
C GLY A 530 -23.43 18.18 -11.20
N ASN A 531 -24.10 18.78 -12.21
CA ASN A 531 -24.25 20.23 -12.31
C ASN A 531 -24.96 20.82 -11.09
N VAL A 532 -24.42 21.94 -10.56
CA VAL A 532 -25.14 22.80 -9.62
C VAL A 532 -26.14 23.65 -10.39
N GLU A 533 -27.38 23.15 -10.55
CA GLU A 533 -28.49 24.01 -10.97
C GLU A 533 -29.10 24.75 -9.77
N ILE A 534 -28.99 26.07 -9.81
CA ILE A 534 -29.62 26.98 -8.84
C ILE A 534 -31.09 27.13 -9.25
N ALA A 535 -31.99 26.43 -8.56
CA ALA A 535 -33.45 26.59 -8.70
C ALA A 535 -34.06 27.34 -7.51
N SER A 536 -34.98 28.25 -7.80
CA SER A 536 -35.53 29.25 -6.87
C SER A 536 -36.58 28.71 -5.90
N LEU A 537 -36.60 29.27 -4.68
CA LEU A 537 -37.70 29.22 -3.71
C LEU A 537 -39.09 29.47 -4.32
N PRO A 538 -40.14 28.90 -3.71
CA PRO A 538 -41.17 29.78 -3.16
C PRO A 538 -41.57 29.44 -1.71
N ASN A 539 -42.09 30.47 -1.02
CA ASN A 539 -42.64 30.37 0.33
C ASN A 539 -43.89 29.48 0.40
N THR A 540 -44.04 28.72 1.49
CA THR A 540 -45.28 28.69 2.29
C THR A 540 -44.97 28.25 3.73
N ALA A 541 -45.82 28.65 4.68
CA ALA A 541 -45.62 28.45 6.11
C ALA A 541 -46.57 27.39 6.70
N GLU A 542 -46.40 27.14 8.00
CA GLU A 542 -47.30 26.50 8.96
C GLU A 542 -47.22 24.97 9.17
N MET A 543 -46.67 24.64 10.35
CA MET A 543 -47.23 23.74 11.39
C MET A 543 -47.73 22.33 10.99
N LEU A 544 -47.11 21.29 11.56
CA LEU A 544 -47.61 20.66 12.79
C LEU A 544 -46.59 19.66 13.38
N GLU A 545 -46.73 19.41 14.68
CA GLU A 545 -45.93 18.50 15.50
C GLU A 545 -46.60 17.10 15.52
N GLU A 546 -45.83 16.01 15.53
CA GLU A 546 -45.80 15.02 16.65
C GLU A 546 -44.94 13.77 16.36
N GLU A 547 -44.26 13.38 17.43
CA GLU A 547 -43.27 12.33 17.68
C GLU A 547 -43.43 10.93 17.03
N SER A 548 -42.29 10.29 16.75
CA SER A 548 -41.92 9.07 17.50
C SER A 548 -40.41 8.88 17.60
N ARG A 549 -39.94 8.43 18.77
CA ARG A 549 -38.50 8.32 19.11
C ARG A 549 -37.91 6.99 18.65
N THR A 550 -36.61 7.01 18.35
CA THR A 550 -35.73 5.88 18.69
C THR A 550 -34.43 6.44 19.23
N GLU A 551 -34.03 5.98 20.42
CA GLU A 551 -32.95 6.59 21.19
C GLU A 551 -31.60 5.97 20.81
N VAL A 552 -30.63 6.82 20.40
CA VAL A 552 -29.20 6.49 20.44
C VAL A 552 -28.49 7.67 21.12
N ALA A 553 -27.56 7.36 22.02
CA ALA A 553 -27.22 8.25 23.14
C ALA A 553 -26.42 9.50 22.75
N ASP A 554 -26.86 10.65 23.28
CA ASP A 554 -26.09 11.88 23.34
C ASP A 554 -24.74 11.68 24.04
N SER A 555 -23.63 11.87 23.31
CA SER A 555 -22.39 12.35 23.92
C SER A 555 -21.53 13.20 22.97
N GLN A 556 -21.55 14.51 23.24
CA GLN A 556 -20.53 15.49 22.84
C GLN A 556 -20.39 15.88 21.34
N ILE A 557 -21.48 16.30 20.71
CA ILE A 557 -21.39 17.35 19.67
C ILE A 557 -21.46 18.72 20.37
N GLN A 558 -20.32 19.21 20.86
CA GLN A 558 -20.25 20.54 21.48
C GLN A 558 -19.92 21.60 20.42
N ALA A 559 -20.95 22.22 19.86
CA ALA A 559 -20.79 23.49 19.16
C ALA A 559 -20.14 24.50 20.13
N ALA A 560 -19.00 25.07 19.74
CA ALA A 560 -18.23 26.01 20.55
C ALA A 560 -18.95 27.38 20.63
N SER A 561 -19.94 27.48 21.51
CA SER A 561 -20.58 28.74 21.88
C SER A 561 -19.75 29.47 22.93
N GLU A 562 -19.58 30.78 22.75
CA GLU A 562 -18.98 31.74 23.71
C GLU A 562 -17.47 31.65 24.04
N VAL A 563 -16.66 30.97 23.24
CA VAL A 563 -15.18 31.13 23.31
C VAL A 563 -14.62 31.58 21.96
N ASP A 564 -13.79 32.61 22.01
CA ASP A 564 -13.31 33.47 20.91
C ASP A 564 -12.27 32.78 19.98
N GLY A 565 -12.59 31.57 19.51
CA GLY A 565 -11.79 30.73 18.60
C GLY A 565 -12.53 30.41 17.30
N VAL A 566 -11.78 30.06 16.25
CA VAL A 566 -12.30 29.81 14.90
C VAL A 566 -11.60 28.59 14.29
N GLY A 567 -12.36 27.52 14.08
CA GLY A 567 -11.92 26.27 13.46
C GLY A 567 -12.83 25.09 13.82
N PHE A 568 -12.92 24.12 12.92
CA PHE A 568 -13.57 22.83 13.14
C PHE A 568 -12.51 21.78 13.49
N ILE A 569 -12.76 20.98 14.52
CA ILE A 569 -11.98 19.78 14.82
C ILE A 569 -12.48 18.67 13.89
N TRP A 570 -11.58 18.05 13.15
CA TRP A 570 -11.89 16.91 12.28
C TRP A 570 -11.94 15.64 13.11
N SER A 571 -13.05 14.90 13.03
CA SER A 571 -13.23 13.63 13.73
C SER A 571 -12.52 12.51 12.97
N VAL A 572 -11.72 11.73 13.69
CA VAL A 572 -11.15 10.48 13.17
C VAL A 572 -12.30 9.47 13.00
N GLY A 573 -12.32 8.75 11.87
CA GLY A 573 -13.35 7.74 11.60
C GLY A 573 -13.26 6.53 12.53
N GLU A 574 -14.28 5.68 12.54
CA GLU A 574 -14.44 4.58 13.51
C GLU A 574 -13.34 3.50 13.50
N LYS A 575 -12.41 3.53 12.53
CA LYS A 575 -11.22 2.65 12.48
C LYS A 575 -10.16 3.06 13.54
N GLY A 576 -10.47 2.80 14.81
CA GLY A 576 -9.52 2.54 15.91
C GLY A 576 -8.52 3.63 16.33
N HIS A 577 -8.77 4.29 17.47
CA HIS A 577 -7.88 5.26 18.13
C HIS A 577 -6.44 4.77 18.46
N GLU A 578 -6.11 3.48 18.32
CA GLU A 578 -4.83 2.92 18.78
C GLU A 578 -3.62 3.20 17.86
N GLU A 579 -3.85 3.70 16.64
CA GLU A 579 -2.81 3.88 15.62
C GLU A 579 -2.54 5.33 15.20
N GLU A 580 -3.27 6.32 15.73
CA GLU A 580 -3.16 7.75 15.34
C GLU A 580 -1.73 8.31 15.47
N TRP A 581 -0.94 7.78 16.42
CA TRP A 581 0.47 8.13 16.64
C TRP A 581 1.41 7.71 15.49
N ARG A 582 1.01 6.77 14.61
CA ARG A 582 1.79 6.37 13.43
C ARG A 582 1.90 7.52 12.43
N HIS A 583 0.83 8.30 12.29
CA HIS A 583 0.71 9.41 11.33
C HIS A 583 0.90 10.78 12.00
N SER A 584 1.78 10.87 12.99
CA SER A 584 1.99 12.08 13.80
C SER A 584 3.47 12.43 13.98
N VAL A 585 3.76 13.70 14.24
CA VAL A 585 5.09 14.19 14.66
C VAL A 585 5.42 13.85 16.13
N ALA A 586 4.45 13.30 16.87
CA ALA A 586 4.66 12.87 18.25
C ALA A 586 5.62 11.67 18.34
N PRO A 587 6.48 11.61 19.37
CA PRO A 587 7.31 10.43 19.63
C PRO A 587 6.43 9.23 19.95
N ILE A 588 6.93 8.01 19.65
CA ILE A 588 6.24 6.75 19.95
C ILE A 588 5.81 6.73 21.42
N PRO A 589 4.54 6.43 21.74
CA PRO A 589 4.10 6.28 23.11
C PRO A 589 4.93 5.25 23.87
N ALA A 590 5.33 5.57 25.11
CA ALA A 590 6.27 4.77 25.87
C ALA A 590 5.80 3.31 26.12
N TYR A 591 4.49 3.06 26.15
CA TYR A 591 3.94 1.71 26.29
C TYR A 591 4.15 0.87 25.00
N ARG A 592 3.84 1.42 23.81
CA ARG A 592 4.14 0.76 22.53
C ARG A 592 5.64 0.52 22.33
N LEU A 593 6.50 1.45 22.76
CA LEU A 593 7.95 1.22 22.76
C LEU A 593 8.35 0.00 23.59
N ILE A 594 7.72 -0.23 24.75
CA ILE A 594 7.99 -1.39 25.61
C ILE A 594 7.44 -2.67 24.96
N GLU A 595 6.29 -2.63 24.29
CA GLU A 595 5.75 -3.76 23.51
C GLU A 595 6.69 -4.14 22.36
N ILE A 596 7.02 -3.20 21.46
CA ILE A 596 7.92 -3.44 20.32
C ILE A 596 9.28 -3.99 20.78
N ILE A 597 9.84 -3.45 21.88
CA ILE A 597 11.10 -3.94 22.44
C ILE A 597 10.94 -5.37 22.97
N LYS A 598 9.82 -5.71 23.62
CA LYS A 598 9.55 -7.08 24.08
C LYS A 598 9.45 -8.05 22.92
N THR A 599 8.62 -7.76 21.90
CA THR A 599 8.44 -8.63 20.72
C THR A 599 9.79 -8.88 20.04
N ALA A 600 10.57 -7.83 19.80
CA ALA A 600 11.92 -7.96 19.23
C ALA A 600 12.90 -8.73 20.13
N THR A 601 12.77 -8.67 21.46
CA THR A 601 13.57 -9.53 22.36
C THR A 601 13.08 -10.98 22.40
N GLU A 602 11.79 -11.23 22.31
CA GLU A 602 11.20 -12.58 22.29
C GLU A 602 11.57 -13.32 20.99
N GLU A 603 11.51 -12.64 19.84
CA GLU A 603 12.03 -13.13 18.55
C GLU A 603 13.54 -13.45 18.60
N LEU A 604 14.33 -12.57 19.23
CA LEU A 604 15.76 -12.79 19.44
C LEU A 604 16.02 -13.95 20.41
N GLU A 605 15.20 -14.17 21.42
CA GLU A 605 15.34 -15.33 22.34
C GLU A 605 14.99 -16.65 21.66
N ILE A 606 13.95 -16.68 20.80
CA ILE A 606 13.63 -17.84 19.95
C ILE A 606 14.82 -18.19 19.04
N SER A 607 15.43 -17.18 18.38
CA SER A 607 16.60 -17.40 17.51
C SER A 607 17.85 -17.94 18.23
N ASN A 608 17.95 -17.78 19.56
CA ASN A 608 19.06 -18.31 20.35
C ASN A 608 18.78 -19.71 20.94
N ALA A 609 17.52 -20.07 21.13
CA ALA A 609 17.11 -21.37 21.68
C ALA A 609 17.36 -22.54 20.70
N ASP A 610 17.11 -22.34 19.41
CA ASP A 610 17.20 -23.41 18.40
C ASP A 610 18.63 -23.68 17.86
N SER A 611 19.65 -23.06 18.45
CA SER A 611 21.05 -23.25 18.06
C SER A 611 21.66 -24.63 18.40
N ASN A 612 20.89 -25.58 18.95
CA ASN A 612 21.40 -26.90 19.40
C ASN A 612 20.48 -28.13 19.16
N ILE A 613 19.42 -28.04 18.34
CA ILE A 613 18.69 -29.22 17.87
C ILE A 613 18.54 -29.20 16.35
N LEU A 614 19.55 -29.73 15.66
CA LEU A 614 19.37 -30.25 14.30
C LEU A 614 18.56 -31.55 14.40
N PRO A 615 17.33 -31.62 13.85
CA PRO A 615 16.72 -32.91 13.59
C PRO A 615 17.57 -33.66 12.54
N PRO A 616 17.91 -34.94 12.76
CA PRO A 616 18.69 -35.70 11.80
C PRO A 616 17.82 -36.03 10.58
N SER A 617 18.06 -35.36 9.45
CA SER A 617 17.48 -35.67 8.14
C SER A 617 15.95 -35.89 8.19
N GLY A 618 15.21 -34.81 8.46
CA GLY A 618 13.78 -34.78 8.12
C GLY A 618 13.62 -34.86 6.61
N GLU A 619 12.82 -35.82 6.15
CA GLU A 619 12.46 -35.95 4.75
C GLU A 619 11.68 -34.70 4.31
N LEU A 620 11.71 -34.38 3.02
CA LEU A 620 10.76 -33.40 2.46
C LEU A 620 9.36 -33.91 2.82
N GLU A 621 8.57 -33.10 3.53
CA GLU A 621 7.14 -33.37 3.61
C GLU A 621 6.61 -33.25 2.19
N HIS A 622 6.41 -34.43 1.59
CA HIS A 622 5.59 -34.56 0.42
C HIS A 622 4.21 -34.15 0.89
N ASP A 623 3.72 -33.00 0.45
CA ASP A 623 2.29 -32.71 0.52
C ASP A 623 1.60 -33.94 -0.06
N SER A 624 0.95 -34.70 0.81
CA SER A 624 0.03 -35.74 0.41
C SER A 624 -1.21 -35.00 -0.07
N VAL A 625 -1.13 -34.55 -1.33
CA VAL A 625 -2.32 -34.36 -2.15
C VAL A 625 -3.11 -35.66 -1.98
N ASN A 626 -4.22 -35.60 -1.26
CA ASN A 626 -5.20 -36.67 -1.22
C ASN A 626 -5.87 -36.66 -2.59
N ASP A 627 -5.16 -37.22 -3.57
CA ASP A 627 -5.63 -37.48 -4.92
C ASP A 627 -6.62 -38.67 -4.86
N SER A 628 -7.73 -38.45 -4.15
CA SER A 628 -8.70 -39.44 -3.71
C SER A 628 -10.09 -38.83 -3.54
N ASP A 629 -10.72 -38.52 -4.67
CA ASP A 629 -12.19 -38.45 -4.87
C ASP A 629 -13.04 -37.52 -3.97
N GLU A 630 -12.45 -36.67 -3.11
CA GLU A 630 -13.20 -35.72 -2.27
C GLU A 630 -13.48 -34.36 -2.95
N ASP A 631 -12.54 -33.83 -3.76
CA ASP A 631 -12.67 -32.51 -4.41
C ASP A 631 -13.92 -32.41 -5.32
N ALA A 632 -14.25 -33.49 -6.04
CA ALA A 632 -15.36 -33.50 -7.00
C ALA A 632 -16.76 -33.32 -6.38
N ARG A 633 -16.91 -33.42 -5.05
CA ARG A 633 -18.18 -33.13 -4.36
C ARG A 633 -18.29 -31.68 -3.89
N ASP A 634 -17.16 -31.03 -3.61
CA ASP A 634 -17.13 -29.64 -3.14
C ASP A 634 -17.39 -28.68 -4.31
N ASP A 635 -16.89 -29.00 -5.52
CA ASP A 635 -17.13 -28.23 -6.75
C ASP A 635 -18.62 -28.07 -7.09
N SER A 636 -19.43 -29.12 -6.93
CA SER A 636 -20.88 -29.06 -7.21
C SER A 636 -21.62 -28.19 -6.19
N ALA A 637 -21.33 -28.35 -4.90
CA ALA A 637 -21.92 -27.53 -3.84
C ALA A 637 -21.48 -26.05 -3.93
N HIS A 638 -20.25 -25.79 -4.37
CA HIS A 638 -19.76 -24.45 -4.67
C HIS A 638 -20.49 -23.86 -5.88
N PHE A 639 -20.70 -24.64 -6.95
CA PHE A 639 -21.43 -24.22 -8.14
C PHE A 639 -22.89 -23.86 -7.85
N GLU A 640 -23.63 -24.72 -7.13
CA GLU A 640 -25.03 -24.44 -6.75
C GLU A 640 -25.16 -23.11 -5.99
N LYS A 641 -24.24 -22.85 -5.06
CA LYS A 641 -24.19 -21.62 -4.27
C LYS A 641 -23.85 -20.37 -5.10
N GLU A 642 -22.97 -20.48 -6.08
CA GLU A 642 -22.59 -19.37 -6.96
C GLU A 642 -23.72 -19.05 -7.98
N VAL A 643 -24.40 -20.09 -8.48
CA VAL A 643 -25.62 -19.94 -9.30
C VAL A 643 -26.76 -19.31 -8.46
N GLU A 644 -26.93 -19.72 -7.20
CA GLU A 644 -27.88 -19.09 -6.28
C GLU A 644 -27.58 -17.60 -6.08
N ALA A 645 -26.33 -17.25 -5.76
CA ALA A 645 -25.92 -15.86 -5.57
C ALA A 645 -26.13 -15.01 -6.84
N THR A 646 -25.79 -15.57 -8.00
CA THR A 646 -26.00 -14.96 -9.32
C THR A 646 -27.48 -14.70 -9.61
N PHE A 647 -28.35 -15.69 -9.34
CA PHE A 647 -29.79 -15.58 -9.53
C PHE A 647 -30.42 -14.55 -8.56
N LEU A 648 -30.05 -14.57 -7.27
CA LEU A 648 -30.54 -13.62 -6.28
C LEU A 648 -30.10 -12.18 -6.60
N ARG A 649 -28.87 -11.97 -7.09
CA ARG A 649 -28.43 -10.67 -7.64
C ARG A 649 -29.32 -10.24 -8.80
N ALA A 650 -29.53 -11.13 -9.78
CA ALA A 650 -30.35 -10.83 -10.96
C ALA A 650 -31.81 -10.48 -10.60
N VAL A 651 -32.36 -11.08 -9.54
CA VAL A 651 -33.69 -10.74 -9.01
C VAL A 651 -33.71 -9.35 -8.37
N ASN A 652 -32.71 -9.03 -7.54
CA ASN A 652 -32.61 -7.75 -6.83
C ASN A 652 -32.35 -6.56 -7.77
N GLU A 653 -31.44 -6.73 -8.74
CA GLU A 653 -31.09 -5.71 -9.74
C GLU A 653 -32.06 -5.70 -10.94
N ASN A 654 -33.00 -6.65 -10.99
CA ASN A 654 -33.97 -6.86 -12.06
C ASN A 654 -33.31 -6.95 -13.46
N VAL A 655 -32.26 -7.78 -13.53
CA VAL A 655 -31.48 -8.11 -14.73
C VAL A 655 -32.34 -8.86 -15.76
N LYS A 656 -32.00 -8.73 -17.04
CA LYS A 656 -32.69 -9.43 -18.14
C LYS A 656 -32.38 -10.92 -18.14
N GLU A 657 -33.40 -11.72 -18.47
CA GLU A 657 -33.35 -13.17 -18.62
C GLU A 657 -32.13 -13.64 -19.46
N ASP A 658 -31.89 -12.99 -20.62
CA ASP A 658 -30.78 -13.32 -21.53
C ASP A 658 -29.39 -13.17 -20.88
N HIS A 659 -29.22 -12.20 -19.97
CA HIS A 659 -27.94 -11.97 -19.29
C HIS A 659 -27.69 -13.02 -18.20
N VAL A 660 -28.74 -13.45 -17.48
CA VAL A 660 -28.66 -14.53 -16.49
C VAL A 660 -28.22 -15.83 -17.15
N ILE A 661 -28.77 -16.14 -18.34
CA ILE A 661 -28.36 -17.29 -19.15
C ILE A 661 -26.88 -17.18 -19.56
N LEU A 662 -26.36 -16.00 -19.90
CA LEU A 662 -24.94 -15.81 -20.21
C LEU A 662 -24.04 -16.01 -18.99
N GLU A 663 -24.41 -15.47 -17.82
CA GLU A 663 -23.64 -15.62 -16.58
C GLU A 663 -23.61 -17.08 -16.12
N VAL A 664 -24.76 -17.77 -16.09
CA VAL A 664 -24.84 -19.20 -15.72
C VAL A 664 -24.11 -20.09 -16.73
N ASN A 665 -24.18 -19.79 -18.03
CA ASN A 665 -23.37 -20.50 -19.03
C ASN A 665 -21.87 -20.27 -18.83
N SER A 666 -21.45 -19.09 -18.38
CA SER A 666 -20.05 -18.82 -18.03
C SER A 666 -19.62 -19.62 -16.81
N LEU A 667 -20.44 -19.70 -15.76
CA LEU A 667 -20.20 -20.51 -14.56
C LEU A 667 -20.11 -22.01 -14.90
N ARG A 668 -21.03 -22.52 -15.72
CA ARG A 668 -21.00 -23.90 -16.21
C ARG A 668 -19.69 -24.23 -16.93
N LEU A 669 -19.22 -23.31 -17.78
CA LEU A 669 -17.97 -23.46 -18.53
C LEU A 669 -16.72 -23.38 -17.63
N SER A 670 -16.74 -22.59 -16.55
CA SER A 670 -15.64 -22.56 -15.58
C SER A 670 -15.58 -23.80 -14.68
N CYS A 671 -16.74 -24.35 -14.30
CA CYS A 671 -16.83 -25.56 -13.48
C CYS A 671 -16.80 -26.86 -14.30
N ASN A 672 -16.80 -26.78 -15.65
CA ASN A 672 -16.81 -27.92 -16.57
C ASN A 672 -17.98 -28.91 -16.33
N LEU A 673 -19.16 -28.36 -15.97
CA LEU A 673 -20.38 -29.10 -15.63
C LEU A 673 -21.31 -29.29 -16.84
N ALA A 674 -22.28 -30.20 -16.70
CA ALA A 674 -23.28 -30.49 -17.72
C ALA A 674 -24.42 -29.45 -17.74
N SER A 675 -25.34 -29.55 -18.72
CA SER A 675 -26.56 -28.70 -18.74
C SER A 675 -27.57 -29.09 -17.66
N THR A 676 -27.67 -30.40 -17.34
CA THR A 676 -28.46 -30.98 -16.24
C THR A 676 -28.27 -30.23 -14.93
N ASP A 677 -27.01 -30.08 -14.54
CA ASP A 677 -26.60 -29.54 -13.23
C ASP A 677 -27.01 -28.06 -13.08
N CYS A 678 -27.10 -27.34 -14.21
CA CYS A 678 -27.55 -25.94 -14.24
C CYS A 678 -29.05 -25.81 -14.00
N ALA A 679 -29.86 -26.74 -14.52
CA ALA A 679 -31.31 -26.73 -14.35
C ALA A 679 -31.69 -26.96 -12.88
N GLY A 680 -31.08 -27.97 -12.24
CA GLY A 680 -31.24 -28.26 -10.81
C GLY A 680 -30.82 -27.08 -9.92
N ALA A 681 -29.63 -26.51 -10.14
CA ALA A 681 -29.13 -25.37 -9.37
C ALA A 681 -30.01 -24.11 -9.51
N LEU A 682 -30.47 -23.80 -10.73
CA LEU A 682 -31.38 -22.68 -10.96
C LEU A 682 -32.75 -22.91 -10.32
N PHE A 683 -33.29 -24.11 -10.41
CA PHE A 683 -34.56 -24.47 -9.77
C PHE A 683 -34.45 -24.35 -8.25
N TYR A 684 -33.36 -24.84 -7.64
CA TYR A 684 -33.06 -24.67 -6.22
C TYR A 684 -33.07 -23.20 -5.81
N ALA A 685 -32.38 -22.33 -6.55
CA ALA A 685 -32.35 -20.89 -6.29
C ALA A 685 -33.73 -20.22 -6.41
N MET A 686 -34.55 -20.61 -7.39
CA MET A 686 -35.93 -20.13 -7.54
C MET A 686 -36.81 -20.54 -6.36
N MET A 687 -36.70 -21.79 -5.91
CA MET A 687 -37.48 -22.33 -4.80
C MET A 687 -37.04 -21.74 -3.46
N LYS A 688 -35.75 -21.50 -3.25
CA LYS A 688 -35.23 -20.83 -2.05
C LYS A 688 -35.70 -19.37 -1.95
N LEU A 689 -35.67 -18.63 -3.07
CA LEU A 689 -36.27 -17.29 -3.13
C LEU A 689 -37.76 -17.30 -2.76
N ALA A 690 -38.51 -18.32 -3.16
CA ALA A 690 -39.92 -18.46 -2.79
C ALA A 690 -40.14 -18.77 -1.29
N LEU A 691 -39.22 -19.47 -0.62
CA LEU A 691 -39.22 -19.62 0.85
C LEU A 691 -38.94 -18.30 1.55
N ASP A 692 -37.89 -17.58 1.13
CA ASP A 692 -37.42 -16.37 1.79
C ASP A 692 -38.43 -15.20 1.68
N THR A 693 -39.36 -15.26 0.71
CA THR A 693 -40.50 -14.35 0.69
C THR A 693 -41.49 -14.63 1.83
N PRO A 694 -41.90 -13.61 2.60
CA PRO A 694 -42.71 -13.79 3.80
C PRO A 694 -44.08 -14.42 3.49
N HIS A 695 -44.35 -15.56 4.12
CA HIS A 695 -45.57 -16.34 3.94
C HIS A 695 -46.14 -16.75 5.31
N GLY A 696 -47.46 -16.70 5.47
CA GLY A 696 -48.18 -17.09 6.69
C GLY A 696 -48.96 -18.40 6.57
N SER A 697 -49.02 -18.99 5.36
CA SER A 697 -49.71 -20.25 5.11
C SER A 697 -49.14 -21.01 3.89
N PRO A 698 -49.33 -22.34 3.80
CA PRO A 698 -48.89 -23.14 2.65
C PRO A 698 -49.44 -22.66 1.29
N GLY A 699 -50.66 -22.09 1.28
CA GLY A 699 -51.28 -21.54 0.06
C GLY A 699 -50.67 -20.22 -0.42
N GLU A 700 -50.07 -19.44 0.48
CA GLU A 700 -49.32 -18.23 0.11
C GLU A 700 -47.95 -18.58 -0.47
N LEU A 701 -47.27 -19.56 0.13
CA LEU A 701 -46.01 -20.11 -0.39
C LEU A 701 -46.19 -20.69 -1.81
N LEU A 702 -47.27 -21.45 -2.07
CA LEU A 702 -47.57 -21.95 -3.42
C LEU A 702 -47.79 -20.81 -4.43
N LYS A 703 -48.43 -19.71 -4.00
CA LYS A 703 -48.60 -18.50 -4.84
C LYS A 703 -47.28 -17.79 -5.11
N ASN A 704 -46.36 -17.76 -4.14
CA ASN A 704 -45.03 -17.18 -4.30
C ASN A 704 -44.18 -18.02 -5.28
N VAL A 705 -44.18 -19.36 -5.13
CA VAL A 705 -43.56 -20.31 -6.07
C VAL A 705 -44.08 -20.11 -7.49
N ALA A 706 -45.40 -20.11 -7.69
CA ALA A 706 -46.02 -19.88 -9.01
C ALA A 706 -45.68 -18.49 -9.60
N GLY A 707 -45.43 -17.48 -8.75
CA GLY A 707 -45.00 -16.15 -9.15
C GLY A 707 -43.53 -16.09 -9.60
N VAL A 708 -42.61 -16.71 -8.85
CA VAL A 708 -41.18 -16.77 -9.19
C VAL A 708 -40.97 -17.58 -10.46
N ILE A 709 -41.54 -18.79 -10.51
CA ILE A 709 -41.49 -19.68 -11.68
C ILE A 709 -42.14 -18.99 -12.89
N GLY A 710 -43.28 -18.32 -12.70
CA GLY A 710 -43.95 -17.56 -13.75
C GLY A 710 -43.12 -16.40 -14.31
N LYS A 711 -42.30 -15.73 -13.47
CA LYS A 711 -41.39 -14.66 -13.91
C LYS A 711 -40.17 -15.21 -14.66
N TRP A 712 -39.59 -16.33 -14.22
CA TRP A 712 -38.31 -16.84 -14.71
C TRP A 712 -38.39 -18.09 -15.59
N LYS A 713 -39.60 -18.54 -15.98
CA LYS A 713 -39.84 -19.71 -16.83
C LYS A 713 -38.88 -19.83 -18.02
N LYS A 714 -38.61 -18.73 -18.73
CA LYS A 714 -37.73 -18.76 -19.92
C LYS A 714 -36.28 -19.10 -19.60
N VAL A 715 -35.77 -18.69 -18.44
CA VAL A 715 -34.42 -19.04 -18.00
C VAL A 715 -34.37 -20.52 -17.67
N LEU A 716 -35.36 -21.04 -16.92
CA LEU A 716 -35.42 -22.47 -16.60
C LEU A 716 -35.60 -23.34 -17.86
N LYS A 717 -36.55 -22.99 -18.75
CA LYS A 717 -36.80 -23.71 -20.01
C LYS A 717 -35.65 -23.66 -21.02
N TYR A 718 -34.70 -22.72 -20.88
CA TYR A 718 -33.47 -22.73 -21.68
C TYR A 718 -32.54 -23.90 -21.31
N TYR A 719 -32.56 -24.34 -20.04
CA TYR A 719 -31.76 -25.45 -19.52
C TYR A 719 -32.52 -26.79 -19.50
N LEU A 720 -33.73 -26.84 -20.06
CA LEU A 720 -34.56 -28.04 -20.19
C LEU A 720 -34.87 -28.36 -21.68
N PRO A 721 -33.88 -28.72 -22.51
CA PRO A 721 -34.11 -29.20 -23.88
C PRO A 721 -34.42 -30.70 -24.01
N SER A 722 -34.26 -31.53 -22.96
CA SER A 722 -34.52 -32.97 -22.99
C SER A 722 -35.19 -33.51 -21.72
N LEU A 723 -35.88 -34.66 -21.86
CA LEU A 723 -36.61 -35.31 -20.76
C LEU A 723 -35.68 -35.66 -19.57
N ASP A 724 -34.43 -36.03 -19.83
CA ASP A 724 -33.44 -36.36 -18.79
C ASP A 724 -33.19 -35.15 -17.86
N GLU A 725 -33.14 -33.94 -18.41
CA GLU A 725 -32.93 -32.69 -17.65
C GLU A 725 -34.19 -32.27 -16.88
N GLU A 726 -35.38 -32.60 -17.41
CA GLU A 726 -36.66 -32.42 -16.70
C GLU A 726 -36.79 -33.37 -15.50
N ILE A 727 -36.39 -34.63 -15.66
CA ILE A 727 -36.33 -35.62 -14.57
C ILE A 727 -35.36 -35.17 -13.48
N GLU A 728 -34.17 -34.65 -13.85
CA GLU A 728 -33.18 -34.14 -12.89
C GLU A 728 -33.74 -32.99 -12.02
N VAL A 729 -34.57 -32.10 -12.58
CA VAL A 729 -35.27 -31.06 -11.80
C VAL A 729 -36.28 -31.67 -10.80
N ILE A 730 -36.96 -32.76 -11.16
CA ILE A 730 -37.87 -33.48 -10.24
C ILE A 730 -37.06 -34.15 -9.11
N LEU A 731 -35.94 -34.81 -9.44
CA LEU A 731 -35.03 -35.43 -8.46
C LEU A 731 -34.43 -34.38 -7.49
N LYS A 732 -33.99 -33.23 -8.00
CA LYS A 732 -33.52 -32.11 -7.17
C LYS A 732 -34.64 -31.57 -6.28
N PHE A 733 -35.89 -31.54 -6.75
CA PHE A 733 -37.03 -31.13 -5.93
C PHE A 733 -37.34 -32.13 -4.80
N GLU A 734 -37.18 -33.44 -5.03
CA GLU A 734 -37.24 -34.45 -3.96
C GLU A 734 -36.15 -34.25 -2.91
N GLU A 735 -34.90 -34.04 -3.34
CA GLU A 735 -33.76 -33.75 -2.44
C GLU A 735 -34.05 -32.53 -1.57
N MET A 736 -34.51 -31.42 -2.16
CA MET A 736 -34.93 -30.23 -1.42
C MET A 736 -36.00 -30.51 -0.36
N CYS A 737 -36.98 -31.36 -0.68
CA CYS A 737 -38.06 -31.75 0.23
C CYS A 737 -37.60 -32.67 1.37
N LEU A 738 -36.48 -33.38 1.19
CA LEU A 738 -35.86 -34.23 2.20
C LEU A 738 -34.93 -33.44 3.13
N GLU A 739 -34.09 -32.56 2.56
CA GLU A 739 -33.05 -31.85 3.30
C GLU A 739 -33.52 -30.56 3.99
N SER A 740 -34.24 -29.70 3.26
CA SER A 740 -34.24 -28.27 3.56
C SER A 740 -35.46 -27.77 4.34
N THR A 741 -36.68 -28.23 4.02
CA THR A 741 -37.92 -27.79 4.71
C THR A 741 -39.02 -28.86 4.73
N LYS A 742 -39.64 -29.06 5.90
CA LYS A 742 -40.87 -29.87 6.05
C LYS A 742 -42.13 -29.22 5.47
N GLU A 743 -42.00 -28.02 4.91
CA GLU A 743 -43.10 -27.21 4.42
C GLU A 743 -43.40 -27.59 2.95
N TYR A 744 -42.35 -27.73 2.12
CA TYR A 744 -42.49 -28.23 0.75
C TYR A 744 -42.95 -29.69 0.66
N SER A 745 -42.56 -30.55 1.61
CA SER A 745 -42.94 -31.98 1.58
C SER A 745 -44.44 -32.26 1.78
N THR A 746 -45.26 -31.25 2.05
CA THR A 746 -46.74 -31.32 2.04
C THR A 746 -47.39 -30.75 0.78
N LEU A 747 -46.59 -30.09 -0.07
CA LEU A 747 -47.00 -29.38 -1.29
C LEU A 747 -46.37 -29.97 -2.56
N PHE A 748 -45.54 -31.02 -2.46
CA PHE A 748 -44.80 -31.62 -3.57
C PHE A 748 -45.69 -31.87 -4.80
N ALA A 749 -46.76 -32.66 -4.64
CA ALA A 749 -47.68 -32.97 -5.74
C ALA A 749 -48.38 -31.73 -6.33
N THR A 750 -48.68 -30.71 -5.52
CA THR A 750 -49.27 -29.45 -6.01
C THR A 750 -48.27 -28.53 -6.71
N ILE A 751 -46.99 -28.60 -6.36
CA ILE A 751 -45.92 -27.84 -7.05
C ILE A 751 -45.55 -28.55 -8.36
N LEU A 752 -45.54 -29.88 -8.38
CA LEU A 752 -45.39 -30.68 -9.60
C LEU A 752 -46.51 -30.37 -10.62
N HIS A 753 -47.77 -30.29 -10.16
CA HIS A 753 -48.90 -29.85 -10.98
C HIS A 753 -48.73 -28.41 -11.51
N VAL A 754 -48.15 -27.50 -10.73
CA VAL A 754 -47.84 -26.12 -11.19
C VAL A 754 -46.72 -26.11 -12.23
N LEU A 755 -45.72 -27.00 -12.14
CA LEU A 755 -44.68 -27.13 -13.16
C LEU A 755 -45.23 -27.66 -14.49
N TYR A 756 -46.16 -28.62 -14.43
CA TYR A 756 -46.91 -29.11 -15.59
C TYR A 756 -47.82 -28.02 -16.20
N GLU A 757 -48.70 -27.38 -15.40
CA GLU A 757 -49.56 -26.25 -15.85
C GLU A 757 -48.76 -25.09 -16.47
N LYS A 758 -47.49 -24.92 -16.05
CA LYS A 758 -46.61 -23.88 -16.56
C LYS A 758 -45.83 -24.30 -17.79
N ASP A 759 -45.99 -25.50 -18.36
CA ASP A 759 -45.24 -25.98 -19.53
C ASP A 759 -43.72 -25.87 -19.27
N ILE A 760 -43.29 -26.45 -18.14
CA ILE A 760 -41.89 -26.59 -17.71
C ILE A 760 -41.47 -28.06 -17.63
N LEU A 761 -42.39 -28.95 -17.25
CA LEU A 761 -42.22 -30.39 -17.31
C LEU A 761 -43.25 -30.97 -18.28
N GLN A 762 -42.83 -31.90 -19.14
CA GLN A 762 -43.70 -32.71 -19.98
C GLN A 762 -44.30 -33.88 -19.18
N GLU A 763 -45.37 -34.47 -19.72
CA GLU A 763 -46.01 -35.66 -19.15
C GLU A 763 -45.05 -36.85 -19.10
N ASP A 764 -44.39 -37.14 -20.23
CA ASP A 764 -43.36 -38.19 -20.35
C ASP A 764 -42.30 -38.12 -19.24
N ALA A 765 -41.84 -36.92 -18.87
CA ALA A 765 -40.82 -36.76 -17.82
C ALA A 765 -41.36 -37.18 -16.44
N ILE A 766 -42.62 -36.88 -16.15
CA ILE A 766 -43.28 -37.23 -14.88
C ILE A 766 -43.58 -38.73 -14.82
N LEU A 767 -44.02 -39.33 -15.94
CA LEU A 767 -44.29 -40.76 -16.04
C LEU A 767 -43.00 -41.59 -15.97
N ASN A 768 -41.93 -41.17 -16.66
CA ASN A 768 -40.62 -41.84 -16.60
C ASN A 768 -40.01 -41.75 -15.19
N TRP A 769 -40.04 -40.58 -14.54
CA TRP A 769 -39.62 -40.45 -13.13
C TRP A 769 -40.43 -41.38 -12.20
N ALA A 770 -41.75 -41.50 -12.40
CA ALA A 770 -42.57 -42.41 -11.61
C ALA A 770 -42.19 -43.88 -11.83
N ALA A 771 -41.92 -44.28 -13.07
CA ALA A 771 -41.50 -45.64 -13.44
C ALA A 771 -40.12 -46.01 -12.83
N GLU A 772 -39.13 -45.12 -12.90
CA GLU A 772 -37.80 -45.36 -12.29
C GLU A 772 -37.87 -45.53 -10.77
N LYS A 773 -38.84 -44.87 -10.12
CA LYS A 773 -39.06 -44.93 -8.66
C LYS A 773 -39.85 -46.16 -8.20
N GLU A 774 -40.45 -46.95 -9.09
CA GLU A 774 -41.14 -48.19 -8.70
C GLU A 774 -40.17 -49.22 -8.07
N GLU A 775 -38.90 -49.24 -8.49
CA GLU A 775 -37.88 -50.16 -7.95
C GLU A 775 -37.17 -49.63 -6.69
N ALA A 776 -37.40 -48.37 -6.29
CA ALA A 776 -36.70 -47.70 -5.18
C ALA A 776 -37.13 -48.13 -3.76
N ASP A 777 -36.38 -47.71 -2.74
CA ASP A 777 -36.65 -48.03 -1.33
C ASP A 777 -37.91 -47.33 -0.78
N GLU A 778 -38.52 -47.89 0.28
CA GLU A 778 -39.77 -47.38 0.88
C GLU A 778 -39.66 -45.97 1.48
N SER A 779 -38.45 -45.46 1.72
CA SER A 779 -38.19 -44.07 2.11
C SER A 779 -38.48 -43.08 1.00
N ASP A 780 -38.21 -43.48 -0.25
CA ASP A 780 -38.16 -42.59 -1.41
C ASP A 780 -39.53 -42.56 -2.10
N LYS A 781 -40.28 -43.66 -1.98
CA LYS A 781 -41.68 -43.81 -2.40
C LYS A 781 -42.68 -42.91 -1.66
N VAL A 782 -42.24 -42.05 -0.73
CA VAL A 782 -43.11 -41.12 0.01
C VAL A 782 -43.71 -40.07 -0.93
N PHE A 783 -42.93 -39.51 -1.86
CA PHE A 783 -43.41 -38.48 -2.78
C PHE A 783 -44.24 -39.08 -3.92
N LEU A 784 -43.87 -40.26 -4.42
CA LEU A 784 -44.68 -41.03 -5.37
C LEU A 784 -46.09 -41.33 -4.82
N LYS A 785 -46.20 -41.74 -3.54
CA LYS A 785 -47.50 -41.93 -2.86
C LYS A 785 -48.30 -40.62 -2.63
N GLN A 786 -47.67 -39.44 -2.73
CA GLN A 786 -48.39 -38.15 -2.74
C GLN A 786 -48.86 -37.77 -4.15
N ALA A 787 -48.05 -38.08 -5.16
CA ALA A 787 -48.33 -37.79 -6.56
C ALA A 787 -49.23 -38.84 -7.25
N GLU A 788 -49.44 -40.02 -6.65
CA GLU A 788 -50.22 -41.16 -7.18
C GLU A 788 -51.54 -40.77 -7.87
N LYS A 789 -52.31 -39.85 -7.27
CA LYS A 789 -53.58 -39.37 -7.86
C LYS A 789 -53.42 -38.46 -9.08
N PHE A 790 -52.29 -37.76 -9.19
CA PHE A 790 -51.97 -36.92 -10.32
C PHE A 790 -51.37 -37.75 -11.45
N ILE A 791 -50.51 -38.72 -11.13
CA ILE A 791 -49.98 -39.72 -12.08
C ILE A 791 -51.13 -40.57 -12.66
N GLN A 792 -52.09 -41.00 -11.83
CA GLN A 792 -53.28 -41.70 -12.33
C GLN A 792 -54.11 -40.82 -13.27
N TRP A 793 -54.27 -39.52 -12.97
CA TRP A 793 -54.99 -38.59 -13.84
C TRP A 793 -54.27 -38.32 -15.17
N LEU A 794 -52.93 -38.28 -15.17
CA LEU A 794 -52.12 -38.18 -16.39
C LEU A 794 -52.34 -39.42 -17.27
N ASN A 795 -52.14 -40.64 -16.73
CA ASN A 795 -52.40 -41.88 -17.48
C ASN A 795 -53.84 -41.95 -18.02
N GLU A 796 -54.85 -41.57 -17.23
CA GLU A 796 -56.26 -41.53 -17.68
C GLU A 796 -56.50 -40.49 -18.78
N ALA A 797 -55.75 -39.37 -18.81
CA ALA A 797 -55.82 -38.35 -19.87
C ALA A 797 -55.06 -38.76 -21.14
N SER A 798 -53.89 -39.39 -21.00
CA SER A 798 -53.12 -39.94 -22.14
C SER A 798 -53.85 -41.10 -22.82
N GLU A 799 -54.54 -41.97 -22.06
CA GLU A 799 -55.40 -43.02 -22.66
C GLU A 799 -56.60 -42.41 -23.42
N GLU A 800 -57.17 -41.29 -22.96
CA GLU A 800 -58.23 -40.56 -23.68
C GLU A 800 -57.70 -39.83 -24.94
N GLU A 801 -56.49 -39.25 -24.92
CA GLU A 801 -55.88 -38.61 -26.10
C GLU A 801 -55.41 -39.63 -27.16
N GLU A 802 -54.85 -40.80 -26.76
CA GLU A 802 -54.51 -41.88 -27.71
C GLU A 802 -55.78 -42.49 -28.37
N GLU A 803 -56.89 -42.65 -27.63
CA GLU A 803 -58.17 -43.10 -28.22
C GLU A 803 -58.75 -42.06 -29.19
N GLU A 804 -58.62 -40.74 -28.93
CA GLU A 804 -59.04 -39.69 -29.88
C GLU A 804 -58.12 -39.62 -31.13
N GLU A 805 -56.80 -39.79 -31.01
CA GLU A 805 -55.90 -39.85 -32.17
C GLU A 805 -56.10 -41.14 -33.02
N GLU A 806 -56.37 -42.31 -32.42
CA GLU A 806 -56.74 -43.52 -33.18
C GLU A 806 -58.10 -43.35 -33.89
N GLU A 807 -59.09 -42.66 -33.30
CA GLU A 807 -60.35 -42.34 -33.98
C GLU A 807 -60.16 -41.32 -35.14
N GLU A 808 -59.26 -40.32 -35.02
CA GLU A 808 -58.93 -39.40 -36.13
C GLU A 808 -58.11 -40.09 -37.25
N GLU A 809 -57.16 -40.98 -36.94
CA GLU A 809 -56.45 -41.78 -37.96
C GLU A 809 -57.35 -42.82 -38.67
N GLU A 810 -58.46 -43.28 -38.05
CA GLU A 810 -59.48 -44.10 -38.74
C GLU A 810 -60.46 -43.27 -39.61
N GLU A 811 -60.50 -41.93 -39.50
CA GLU A 811 -61.35 -41.05 -40.33
C GLU A 811 -60.67 -40.42 -41.58
N GLU A 812 -59.33 -40.50 -41.76
CA GLU A 812 -58.59 -40.06 -42.99
C GLU A 812 -58.50 -41.11 -44.14
#